data_AF-A0A098LEP1-F1
#
_entry.id   AF-A0A098LEP1-F1
#
_cell.length_a   1.000
_cell.length_b   1.000
_cell.length_c   1.000
_cell.angle_alpha   90.00
_cell.angle_beta   90.00
_cell.angle_gamma   90.00
#
_symmetry.space_group_name_H-M   'P 1'
#
loop_
_entity.id
_entity.type
_entity.pdbx_description
1 polymer ?
#
loop_
_entity_poly.entity_id
_entity_poly.type
_entity_poly.pdbx_seq_one_letter_code
_entity_poly.pdbx_strand_id
1 'polypeptide(L)'
;MVLFLCTSRNSHAQDLCKETGEGAYFTGVYRNMFKELLNKNDTEINTKINNAFQQIFYGNSNQQLYYPVGQDMAYILDVANNDVRSEGMSYGMMICVQLDKKAEFDKLWRWTKTYMHHTSGNLDGFFRWSLNTSGSAKDNNPAPDGEAYFVTALFFAANRWGNGTGIFNYAAEAQSVLNKVQSKTGAGGINNLFNTNSKLITFGPNQGSYDYTDPSYNLPAFWELWARWSTTNKNFWSQTPAAARKLLRDASHSSSGLTTDYSNFDGTPKSTSFNSNSHRFMYDAWRSIMNIGMDYHWFKADPLQPAVAERYLTFFKNRGANYQSHYNWDGSGAEGSQSGGLVACNAVASLATSNTALSTPFVQAFWNMAVPSGQWRYYDGMLYMLALLNVSGNFKVYKPACENPCATPAPTVTASVAYELGDIATPLTASGTSLKWYTVQTGGTALASAPVPNTSAPGTVTYYVSQTLSGCEGPRAAITVKVTYTYKIYNTNIAPTIDGVVDELWNDPIVAPITATKTLVGTISNSNDLSGSAKIMWDNTNVYLLAVVTDNVKTNDSPNSYEDDAVEFYFDINNDKATTYGANDVQYTFGWNDGAVVGTLPSGRSSAGIVYSSVSTTDGYIIEASIPWSTLQGTPAKDQLIGIDFMINDDDDGSGRDKKLSWNAGEDNAWQDPSLFGTAILAERIITNIGRNNQLTIDIYPNPADEFIQVQGLQGNFEYSILDYSGRLLQQGRSEGQVDISNLKSGIYGLIVQSEGRSSVVKVVVR
;
A
#
# COMPACT_ATOMS: atom_id res chain seq x y z
N MET A 1 -41.37 7.00 10.66
CA MET A 1 -40.85 5.95 11.58
C MET A 1 -39.37 5.60 11.34
N VAL A 2 -38.64 6.33 10.46
CA VAL A 2 -37.20 6.09 10.18
C VAL A 2 -36.28 7.03 10.98
N LEU A 3 -36.77 8.20 11.43
CA LEU A 3 -35.97 9.16 12.20
C LEU A 3 -35.69 8.74 13.67
N PHE A 4 -36.56 7.93 14.27
CA PHE A 4 -36.44 7.53 15.69
C PHE A 4 -35.38 6.43 15.94
N LEU A 5 -34.97 5.70 14.90
CA LEU A 5 -33.98 4.62 15.00
C LEU A 5 -32.52 5.10 14.92
N CYS A 6 -32.29 6.28 14.33
CA CYS A 6 -30.95 6.90 14.26
C CYS A 6 -30.54 7.49 15.61
N THR A 7 -31.45 8.14 16.33
CA THR A 7 -31.15 8.81 17.61
C THR A 7 -30.85 7.83 18.74
N SER A 8 -31.42 6.63 18.75
CA SER A 8 -31.19 5.63 19.82
C SER A 8 -29.93 4.78 19.63
N ARG A 9 -29.43 4.63 18.39
CA ARG A 9 -28.12 3.99 18.13
C ARG A 9 -26.97 4.91 18.56
N ASN A 10 -27.14 6.22 18.37
CA ASN A 10 -26.15 7.24 18.69
C ASN A 10 -25.88 7.37 20.19
N SER A 11 -26.92 7.35 21.03
CA SER A 11 -26.73 7.40 22.49
C SER A 11 -26.01 6.16 23.04
N HIS A 12 -26.33 4.98 22.51
CA HIS A 12 -25.79 3.71 23.00
C HIS A 12 -24.31 3.50 22.61
N ALA A 13 -23.87 3.99 21.45
CA ALA A 13 -22.45 3.97 21.05
C ALA A 13 -21.61 4.98 21.87
N GLN A 14 -22.18 6.14 22.24
CA GLN A 14 -21.49 7.12 23.08
C GLN A 14 -21.29 6.64 24.53
N ASP A 15 -22.22 5.85 25.06
CA ASP A 15 -22.10 5.29 26.42
C ASP A 15 -21.00 4.23 26.53
N LEU A 16 -20.79 3.41 25.48
CA LEU A 16 -19.69 2.41 25.42
C LEU A 16 -18.29 3.03 25.46
N CYS A 17 -18.18 4.31 25.07
CA CYS A 17 -16.93 5.04 24.99
C CYS A 17 -16.53 5.77 26.26
N LYS A 18 -17.46 5.83 27.24
CA LYS A 18 -17.22 6.42 28.57
C LYS A 18 -16.95 5.37 29.62
N GLU A 19 -16.96 4.09 29.25
CA GLU A 19 -16.65 2.99 30.16
C GLU A 19 -15.21 3.08 30.65
N THR A 20 -15.02 3.03 31.97
CA THR A 20 -13.72 3.02 32.62
C THR A 20 -13.45 1.67 33.27
N GLY A 21 -12.19 1.22 33.25
CA GLY A 21 -11.76 -0.01 33.88
C GLY A 21 -10.28 -0.26 33.63
N GLU A 22 -9.75 -1.35 34.19
CA GLU A 22 -8.31 -1.64 34.14
C GLU A 22 -7.88 -2.60 33.04
N GLY A 23 -8.83 -3.32 32.44
CA GLY A 23 -8.58 -4.27 31.35
C GLY A 23 -8.32 -3.59 30.01
N ALA A 24 -7.73 -4.34 29.06
CA ALA A 24 -7.37 -3.83 27.73
C ALA A 24 -8.56 -3.29 26.91
N TYR A 25 -9.78 -3.78 27.18
CA TYR A 25 -11.00 -3.20 26.62
C TYR A 25 -11.09 -1.71 26.97
N PHE A 26 -10.90 -1.33 28.23
CA PHE A 26 -11.08 0.05 28.68
C PHE A 26 -9.88 0.94 28.36
N THR A 27 -8.67 0.41 28.52
CA THR A 27 -7.43 1.20 28.39
C THR A 27 -6.95 1.33 26.94
N GLY A 28 -7.37 0.42 26.05
CA GLY A 28 -6.80 0.29 24.70
C GLY A 28 -5.38 -0.29 24.68
N VAL A 29 -4.81 -0.63 25.85
CA VAL A 29 -3.45 -1.14 25.99
C VAL A 29 -3.47 -2.66 26.11
N TYR A 30 -3.02 -3.33 25.06
CA TYR A 30 -2.88 -4.78 25.01
C TYR A 30 -1.43 -5.15 25.35
N ARG A 31 -1.27 -6.06 26.31
CA ARG A 31 0.03 -6.54 26.77
C ARG A 31 0.69 -7.34 25.67
N ASN A 32 2.00 -7.19 25.54
CA ASN A 32 2.82 -7.98 24.64
C ASN A 32 3.83 -8.75 25.47
N MET A 33 3.51 -9.99 25.77
CA MET A 33 4.28 -10.85 26.67
C MET A 33 5.66 -11.19 26.11
N PHE A 34 5.83 -11.20 24.77
CA PHE A 34 7.15 -11.42 24.17
C PHE A 34 8.09 -10.23 24.37
N LYS A 35 7.56 -9.01 24.30
CA LYS A 35 8.30 -7.80 24.68
C LYS A 35 8.59 -7.80 26.17
N GLU A 36 7.53 -7.92 26.97
CA GLU A 36 7.57 -7.76 28.43
C GLU A 36 8.47 -8.79 29.13
N LEU A 37 8.47 -10.05 28.67
CA LEU A 37 9.13 -11.14 29.38
C LEU A 37 10.37 -11.68 28.66
N LEU A 38 10.45 -11.54 27.34
CA LEU A 38 11.51 -12.16 26.53
C LEU A 38 12.38 -11.16 25.77
N ASN A 39 12.15 -9.85 25.94
CA ASN A 39 12.85 -8.76 25.26
C ASN A 39 12.84 -8.87 23.73
N LYS A 40 11.76 -9.41 23.14
CA LYS A 40 11.60 -9.49 21.67
C LYS A 40 11.17 -8.17 21.08
N ASN A 41 11.76 -7.79 19.94
CA ASN A 41 11.39 -6.55 19.26
C ASN A 41 10.19 -6.74 18.32
N ASP A 42 9.62 -5.64 17.83
CA ASP A 42 8.44 -5.68 16.94
C ASP A 42 8.70 -6.44 15.65
N THR A 43 9.89 -6.34 15.06
CA THR A 43 10.25 -7.03 13.82
C THR A 43 10.25 -8.54 14.02
N GLU A 44 10.86 -9.05 15.09
CA GLU A 44 10.85 -10.49 15.42
C GLU A 44 9.42 -11.00 15.63
N ILE A 45 8.60 -10.26 16.38
CA ILE A 45 7.23 -10.66 16.72
C ILE A 45 6.35 -10.65 15.47
N ASN A 46 6.38 -9.58 14.68
CA ASN A 46 5.62 -9.47 13.44
C ASN A 46 6.05 -10.53 12.42
N THR A 47 7.35 -10.85 12.34
CA THR A 47 7.85 -11.94 11.50
C THR A 47 7.27 -13.28 11.93
N LYS A 48 7.25 -13.59 13.24
CA LYS A 48 6.68 -14.83 13.76
C LYS A 48 5.17 -14.93 13.47
N ILE A 49 4.42 -13.84 13.64
CA ILE A 49 2.98 -13.77 13.32
C ILE A 49 2.75 -14.00 11.83
N ASN A 50 3.47 -13.27 10.98
CA ASN A 50 3.32 -13.38 9.53
C ASN A 50 3.69 -14.77 9.03
N ASN A 51 4.79 -15.35 9.51
CA ASN A 51 5.20 -16.71 9.14
C ASN A 51 4.18 -17.77 9.57
N ALA A 52 3.60 -17.62 10.77
CA ALA A 52 2.56 -18.53 11.24
C ALA A 52 1.30 -18.45 10.38
N PHE A 53 0.83 -17.23 10.08
CA PHE A 53 -0.32 -17.04 9.19
C PHE A 53 -0.04 -17.60 7.79
N GLN A 54 1.12 -17.29 7.19
CA GLN A 54 1.51 -17.80 5.89
C GLN A 54 1.56 -19.33 5.86
N GLN A 55 2.16 -19.98 6.87
CA GLN A 55 2.22 -21.44 6.93
C GLN A 55 0.82 -22.07 7.05
N ILE A 56 -0.04 -21.52 7.93
CA ILE A 56 -1.36 -22.09 8.19
C ILE A 56 -2.33 -21.85 7.02
N PHE A 57 -2.27 -20.68 6.36
CA PHE A 57 -3.21 -20.33 5.30
C PHE A 57 -2.72 -20.66 3.89
N TYR A 58 -1.40 -20.63 3.67
CA TYR A 58 -0.79 -20.69 2.34
C TYR A 58 0.44 -21.61 2.26
N GLY A 59 0.69 -22.41 3.31
CA GLY A 59 1.79 -23.37 3.33
C GLY A 59 1.59 -24.53 2.35
N ASN A 60 2.54 -25.46 2.33
CA ASN A 60 2.38 -26.68 1.53
C ASN A 60 1.30 -27.62 2.10
N SER A 61 1.04 -28.74 1.43
CA SER A 61 0.02 -29.72 1.83
C SER A 61 0.22 -30.35 3.22
N ASN A 62 1.43 -30.26 3.80
CA ASN A 62 1.74 -30.71 5.15
C ASN A 62 1.60 -29.59 6.21
N GLN A 63 1.25 -28.37 5.79
CA GLN A 63 1.21 -27.16 6.60
C GLN A 63 -0.16 -26.50 6.55
N GLN A 64 -0.68 -26.21 5.35
CA GLN A 64 -1.90 -25.44 5.20
C GLN A 64 -3.12 -26.15 5.78
N LEU A 65 -4.04 -25.33 6.28
CA LEU A 65 -5.37 -25.68 6.75
C LEU A 65 -6.46 -24.94 5.99
N TYR A 66 -6.15 -23.81 5.35
CA TYR A 66 -7.07 -23.03 4.52
C TYR A 66 -7.08 -23.54 3.07
N TYR A 67 -8.26 -23.85 2.54
CA TYR A 67 -8.44 -24.38 1.20
C TYR A 67 -9.47 -23.54 0.43
N PRO A 68 -9.05 -22.79 -0.61
CA PRO A 68 -9.97 -22.10 -1.51
C PRO A 68 -10.90 -23.05 -2.25
N VAL A 69 -12.15 -22.64 -2.46
CA VAL A 69 -13.15 -23.33 -3.26
C VAL A 69 -13.71 -22.34 -4.28
N GLY A 70 -13.49 -22.61 -5.56
CA GLY A 70 -13.83 -21.66 -6.62
C GLY A 70 -13.07 -20.34 -6.46
N GLN A 71 -13.73 -19.21 -6.78
CA GLN A 71 -13.11 -17.88 -6.72
C GLN A 71 -13.36 -17.14 -5.40
N ASP A 72 -14.42 -17.48 -4.67
CA ASP A 72 -15.02 -16.63 -3.64
C ASP A 72 -15.38 -17.35 -2.33
N MET A 73 -15.02 -18.63 -2.19
CA MET A 73 -15.19 -19.42 -0.97
C MET A 73 -13.88 -20.06 -0.52
N ALA A 74 -13.82 -20.44 0.74
CA ALA A 74 -12.77 -21.28 1.29
C ALA A 74 -13.25 -21.98 2.56
N TYR A 75 -12.59 -23.06 2.94
CA TYR A 75 -12.80 -23.72 4.23
C TYR A 75 -11.50 -23.94 5.00
N ILE A 76 -11.61 -24.19 6.30
CA ILE A 76 -10.54 -24.72 7.14
C ILE A 76 -10.74 -26.23 7.30
N LEU A 77 -9.71 -27.01 6.98
CA LEU A 77 -9.73 -28.47 7.04
C LEU A 77 -9.22 -28.98 8.39
N ASP A 78 -10.04 -29.75 9.12
CA ASP A 78 -9.51 -30.72 10.08
C ASP A 78 -8.91 -31.89 9.31
N VAL A 79 -7.59 -31.83 9.15
CA VAL A 79 -6.83 -32.78 8.34
C VAL A 79 -6.80 -34.18 8.94
N ALA A 80 -6.90 -34.32 10.27
CA ALA A 80 -6.86 -35.62 10.94
C ALA A 80 -8.19 -36.35 10.79
N ASN A 81 -9.31 -35.61 10.89
CA ASN A 81 -10.66 -36.16 10.79
C ASN A 81 -11.25 -36.08 9.37
N ASN A 82 -10.53 -35.45 8.45
CA ASN A 82 -10.92 -35.20 7.07
C ASN A 82 -12.33 -34.58 6.98
N ASP A 83 -12.57 -33.53 7.77
CA ASP A 83 -13.81 -32.77 7.75
C ASP A 83 -13.60 -31.26 7.97
N VAL A 84 -14.65 -30.50 7.68
CA VAL A 84 -14.73 -29.06 7.93
C VAL A 84 -15.62 -28.86 9.15
N ARG A 85 -15.06 -28.22 10.18
CA ARG A 85 -15.74 -28.01 11.47
C ARG A 85 -16.16 -26.57 11.70
N SER A 86 -17.31 -26.37 12.35
CA SER A 86 -17.80 -25.01 12.70
C SER A 86 -16.77 -24.26 13.55
N GLU A 87 -16.15 -24.97 14.50
CA GLU A 87 -15.02 -24.51 15.30
C GLU A 87 -13.90 -23.93 14.43
N GLY A 88 -13.27 -24.75 13.58
CA GLY A 88 -12.16 -24.32 12.73
C GLY A 88 -12.50 -23.18 11.78
N MET A 89 -13.70 -23.21 11.20
CA MET A 89 -14.21 -22.13 10.35
C MET A 89 -14.33 -20.80 11.13
N SER A 90 -14.90 -20.86 12.33
CA SER A 90 -15.09 -19.70 13.19
C SER A 90 -13.76 -19.15 13.74
N TYR A 91 -12.79 -20.02 14.03
CA TYR A 91 -11.43 -19.65 14.41
C TYR A 91 -10.69 -19.00 13.25
N GLY A 92 -10.82 -19.55 12.04
CA GLY A 92 -10.25 -18.96 10.83
C GLY A 92 -10.78 -17.56 10.59
N MET A 93 -12.09 -17.34 10.74
CA MET A 93 -12.70 -16.01 10.68
C MET A 93 -12.16 -15.08 11.76
N MET A 94 -12.06 -15.53 13.01
CA MET A 94 -11.47 -14.74 14.10
C MET A 94 -10.02 -14.34 13.81
N ILE A 95 -9.18 -15.28 13.36
CA ILE A 95 -7.78 -15.00 12.98
C ILE A 95 -7.74 -13.96 11.86
N CYS A 96 -8.57 -14.11 10.83
CA CYS A 96 -8.59 -13.20 9.69
C CYS A 96 -8.98 -11.77 10.12
N VAL A 97 -10.02 -11.61 10.95
CA VAL A 97 -10.44 -10.28 11.40
C VAL A 97 -9.43 -9.64 12.35
N GLN A 98 -8.68 -10.42 13.14
CA GLN A 98 -7.60 -9.90 13.98
C GLN A 98 -6.40 -9.40 13.14
N LEU A 99 -6.12 -10.06 12.01
CA LEU A 99 -5.00 -9.77 11.11
C LEU A 99 -5.32 -8.92 9.88
N ASP A 100 -6.51 -8.32 9.81
CA ASP A 100 -6.97 -7.50 8.67
C ASP A 100 -7.12 -8.26 7.33
N LYS A 101 -7.39 -9.56 7.38
CA LYS A 101 -7.48 -10.44 6.20
C LYS A 101 -8.92 -10.54 5.70
N LYS A 102 -9.46 -9.41 5.24
CA LYS A 102 -10.87 -9.31 4.84
C LYS A 102 -11.26 -10.28 3.72
N ALA A 103 -10.38 -10.49 2.73
CA ALA A 103 -10.66 -11.38 1.61
C ALA A 103 -10.81 -12.84 2.07
N GLU A 104 -9.90 -13.31 2.92
CA GLU A 104 -9.94 -14.66 3.50
C GLU A 104 -11.14 -14.82 4.44
N PHE A 105 -11.44 -13.80 5.26
CA PHE A 105 -12.63 -13.77 6.10
C PHE A 105 -13.91 -13.94 5.27
N ASP A 106 -14.07 -13.14 4.22
CA ASP A 106 -15.27 -13.16 3.37
C ASP A 106 -15.45 -14.50 2.66
N LYS A 107 -14.33 -15.15 2.25
CA LYS A 107 -14.34 -16.49 1.65
C LYS A 107 -14.77 -17.57 2.65
N LEU A 108 -14.24 -17.54 3.87
CA LEU A 108 -14.64 -18.46 4.95
C LEU A 108 -16.11 -18.26 5.30
N TRP A 109 -16.54 -17.01 5.45
CA TRP A 109 -17.92 -16.68 5.81
C TRP A 109 -18.91 -17.11 4.73
N ARG A 110 -18.57 -16.88 3.45
CA ARG A 110 -19.42 -17.31 2.32
C ARG A 110 -19.59 -18.83 2.32
N TRP A 111 -18.52 -19.60 2.54
CA TRP A 111 -18.62 -21.06 2.63
C TRP A 111 -19.49 -21.49 3.83
N THR A 112 -19.25 -20.91 5.01
CA THR A 112 -20.04 -21.15 6.23
C THR A 112 -21.54 -20.90 5.99
N LYS A 113 -21.90 -19.76 5.40
CA LYS A 113 -23.29 -19.41 5.10
C LYS A 113 -23.94 -20.30 4.04
N THR A 114 -23.14 -20.79 3.10
CA THR A 114 -23.63 -21.63 2.00
C THR A 114 -23.92 -23.05 2.46
N TYR A 115 -23.00 -23.66 3.23
CA TYR A 115 -23.06 -25.09 3.52
C TYR A 115 -23.38 -25.42 4.98
N MET A 116 -22.91 -24.62 5.94
CA MET A 116 -23.05 -24.95 7.36
C MET A 116 -24.36 -24.42 7.95
N HIS A 117 -24.79 -23.23 7.53
CA HIS A 117 -25.95 -22.56 8.11
C HIS A 117 -27.27 -23.32 7.85
N HIS A 118 -28.06 -23.52 8.90
CA HIS A 118 -29.46 -23.94 8.78
C HIS A 118 -30.34 -22.73 8.54
N THR A 119 -31.04 -22.71 7.41
CA THR A 119 -31.91 -21.58 7.00
C THR A 119 -33.39 -21.81 7.30
N SER A 120 -33.76 -22.99 7.81
CA SER A 120 -35.14 -23.38 8.10
C SER A 120 -35.19 -24.55 9.11
N GLY A 121 -36.40 -24.89 9.56
CA GLY A 121 -36.64 -25.98 10.52
C GLY A 121 -36.24 -25.64 11.96
N ASN A 122 -36.25 -26.65 12.84
CA ASN A 122 -36.00 -26.45 14.27
C ASN A 122 -34.59 -25.91 14.56
N LEU A 123 -33.62 -26.27 13.72
CA LEU A 123 -32.23 -25.80 13.78
C LEU A 123 -31.99 -24.44 13.07
N ASP A 124 -33.00 -23.77 12.52
CA ASP A 124 -32.82 -22.46 11.84
C ASP A 124 -32.00 -21.47 12.70
N GLY A 125 -30.94 -20.92 12.12
CA GLY A 125 -29.98 -20.02 12.78
C GLY A 125 -28.72 -20.67 13.33
N PHE A 126 -28.71 -21.99 13.53
CA PHE A 126 -27.52 -22.74 13.94
C PHE A 126 -26.66 -23.14 12.74
N PHE A 127 -25.42 -23.58 13.00
CA PHE A 127 -24.48 -24.06 11.99
C PHE A 127 -24.13 -25.52 12.24
N ARG A 128 -24.17 -26.35 11.18
CA ARG A 128 -23.73 -27.76 11.23
C ARG A 128 -22.28 -27.85 11.70
N TRP A 129 -22.00 -28.70 12.68
CA TRP A 129 -20.68 -28.77 13.31
C TRP A 129 -19.65 -29.51 12.46
N SER A 130 -20.06 -30.46 11.60
CA SER A 130 -19.16 -31.27 10.77
C SER A 130 -19.72 -31.52 9.37
N LEU A 131 -18.91 -31.19 8.36
CA LEU A 131 -19.20 -31.38 6.94
C LEU A 131 -18.03 -32.04 6.22
N ASN A 132 -18.31 -32.71 5.11
CA ASN A 132 -17.27 -33.07 4.15
C ASN A 132 -16.74 -31.83 3.44
N THR A 133 -15.56 -31.92 2.83
CA THR A 133 -14.95 -30.83 2.04
C THR A 133 -15.80 -30.41 0.83
N SER A 134 -16.69 -31.29 0.35
CA SER A 134 -17.70 -30.99 -0.66
C SER A 134 -18.84 -30.08 -0.18
N GLY A 135 -18.95 -29.82 1.12
CA GLY A 135 -20.07 -29.11 1.73
C GLY A 135 -21.27 -29.98 2.10
N SER A 136 -21.21 -31.31 1.90
CA SER A 136 -22.27 -32.21 2.39
C SER A 136 -22.17 -32.43 3.91
N ALA A 137 -23.31 -32.42 4.59
CA ALA A 137 -23.37 -32.63 6.03
C ALA A 137 -22.89 -34.03 6.43
N LYS A 138 -21.98 -34.11 7.41
CA LYS A 138 -21.69 -35.36 8.14
C LYS A 138 -22.60 -35.47 9.37
N ASP A 139 -22.80 -34.36 10.06
CA ASP A 139 -23.77 -34.21 11.14
C ASP A 139 -24.46 -32.85 11.01
N ASN A 140 -25.78 -32.84 11.27
CA ASN A 140 -26.58 -31.63 11.22
C ASN A 140 -26.58 -30.84 12.53
N ASN A 141 -26.15 -31.44 13.64
CA ASN A 141 -26.12 -30.77 14.94
C ASN A 141 -25.13 -29.60 14.94
N PRO A 142 -25.31 -28.59 15.80
CA PRO A 142 -24.31 -27.55 16.02
C PRO A 142 -23.34 -27.88 17.15
N ALA A 143 -22.21 -27.17 17.14
CA ALA A 143 -21.24 -27.10 18.24
C ALA A 143 -21.17 -25.63 18.69
N PRO A 144 -21.79 -25.28 19.85
CA PRO A 144 -22.03 -23.91 20.31
C PRO A 144 -20.82 -22.97 20.38
N ASP A 145 -19.61 -23.48 20.52
CA ASP A 145 -18.37 -22.68 20.46
C ASP A 145 -18.13 -22.11 19.06
N GLY A 146 -18.52 -22.84 18.00
CA GLY A 146 -18.54 -22.33 16.63
C GLY A 146 -19.42 -21.09 16.51
N GLU A 147 -20.68 -21.16 16.97
CA GLU A 147 -21.58 -19.99 17.02
C GLU A 147 -20.96 -18.83 17.80
N ALA A 148 -20.33 -19.10 18.95
CA ALA A 148 -19.70 -18.10 19.79
C ALA A 148 -18.63 -17.28 19.05
N TYR A 149 -17.75 -17.97 18.35
CA TYR A 149 -16.69 -17.34 17.57
C TYR A 149 -17.22 -16.70 16.30
N PHE A 150 -18.18 -17.31 15.58
CA PHE A 150 -18.79 -16.71 14.39
C PHE A 150 -19.42 -15.35 14.71
N VAL A 151 -20.30 -15.30 15.72
CA VAL A 151 -20.99 -14.06 16.10
C VAL A 151 -19.99 -12.98 16.49
N THR A 152 -19.00 -13.32 17.31
CA THR A 152 -18.01 -12.34 17.78
C THR A 152 -17.11 -11.85 16.65
N ALA A 153 -16.65 -12.76 15.78
CA ALA A 153 -15.85 -12.41 14.61
C ALA A 153 -16.63 -11.53 13.62
N LEU A 154 -17.94 -11.75 13.45
CA LEU A 154 -18.81 -10.90 12.64
C LEU A 154 -19.00 -9.50 13.25
N PHE A 155 -19.15 -9.39 14.57
CA PHE A 155 -19.16 -8.07 15.21
C PHE A 155 -17.83 -7.34 15.03
N PHE A 156 -16.71 -8.03 15.20
CA PHE A 156 -15.40 -7.43 14.92
C PHE A 156 -15.25 -7.02 13.45
N ALA A 157 -15.73 -7.83 12.50
CA ALA A 157 -15.68 -7.52 11.08
C ALA A 157 -16.49 -6.26 10.77
N ALA A 158 -17.70 -6.14 11.33
CA ALA A 158 -18.52 -4.93 11.21
C ALA A 158 -17.80 -3.69 11.75
N ASN A 159 -17.16 -3.82 12.91
CA ASN A 159 -16.50 -2.71 13.59
C ASN A 159 -15.17 -2.32 12.94
N ARG A 160 -14.47 -3.29 12.32
CA ARG A 160 -13.18 -3.06 11.67
C ARG A 160 -13.32 -2.60 10.23
N TRP A 161 -14.22 -3.20 9.46
CA TRP A 161 -14.33 -2.99 8.01
C TRP A 161 -15.63 -2.29 7.58
N GLY A 162 -16.54 -2.01 8.51
CA GLY A 162 -17.89 -1.60 8.18
C GLY A 162 -18.75 -2.76 7.68
N ASN A 163 -20.02 -2.48 7.41
CA ASN A 163 -20.97 -3.48 6.89
C ASN A 163 -21.08 -3.38 5.37
N GLY A 164 -20.94 -4.50 4.67
CA GLY A 164 -21.27 -4.65 3.26
C GLY A 164 -22.75 -4.95 3.02
N THR A 165 -23.05 -5.55 1.88
CA THR A 165 -24.42 -5.94 1.47
C THR A 165 -24.67 -7.44 1.65
N GLY A 166 -25.93 -7.84 1.80
CA GLY A 166 -26.31 -9.26 1.92
C GLY A 166 -25.62 -9.94 3.11
N ILE A 167 -25.02 -11.11 2.88
CA ILE A 167 -24.29 -11.85 3.92
C ILE A 167 -23.05 -11.10 4.46
N PHE A 168 -22.57 -10.06 3.76
CA PHE A 168 -21.44 -9.23 4.23
C PHE A 168 -21.90 -8.03 5.07
N ASN A 169 -23.19 -7.91 5.37
CA ASN A 169 -23.66 -7.07 6.45
C ASN A 169 -23.40 -7.77 7.78
N TYR A 170 -22.14 -7.76 8.23
CA TYR A 170 -21.66 -8.61 9.32
C TYR A 170 -22.42 -8.37 10.63
N ALA A 171 -22.74 -7.11 10.98
CA ALA A 171 -23.51 -6.80 12.17
C ALA A 171 -24.93 -7.36 12.08
N ALA A 172 -25.59 -7.26 10.93
CA ALA A 172 -26.93 -7.83 10.75
C ALA A 172 -26.92 -9.36 10.85
N GLU A 173 -25.90 -10.01 10.28
CA GLU A 173 -25.73 -11.46 10.39
C GLU A 173 -25.49 -11.91 11.83
N ALA A 174 -24.59 -11.24 12.57
CA ALA A 174 -24.34 -11.52 13.98
C ALA A 174 -25.61 -11.41 14.84
N GLN A 175 -26.39 -10.34 14.65
CA GLN A 175 -27.65 -10.12 15.35
C GLN A 175 -28.70 -11.17 14.96
N SER A 176 -28.77 -11.54 13.68
CA SER A 176 -29.70 -12.57 13.20
C SER A 176 -29.40 -13.92 13.83
N VAL A 177 -28.13 -14.34 13.86
CA VAL A 177 -27.72 -15.59 14.51
C VAL A 177 -28.08 -15.57 15.99
N LEU A 178 -27.65 -14.56 16.74
CA LEU A 178 -27.95 -14.43 18.18
C LEU A 178 -29.44 -14.49 18.47
N ASN A 179 -30.25 -13.75 17.71
CA ASN A 179 -31.68 -13.72 17.90
C ASN A 179 -32.30 -15.10 17.65
N LYS A 180 -31.95 -15.76 16.53
CA LYS A 180 -32.52 -17.06 16.18
C LYS A 180 -32.14 -18.15 17.17
N VAL A 181 -30.85 -18.30 17.49
CA VAL A 181 -30.38 -19.39 18.37
C VAL A 181 -30.81 -19.19 19.82
N GLN A 182 -30.99 -17.94 20.27
CA GLN A 182 -31.46 -17.67 21.64
C GLN A 182 -32.99 -17.58 21.75
N SER A 183 -33.73 -17.52 20.63
CA SER A 183 -35.22 -17.51 20.63
C SER A 183 -35.87 -18.89 20.67
N LYS A 184 -35.08 -19.97 20.61
CA LYS A 184 -35.60 -21.34 20.71
C LYS A 184 -36.33 -21.54 22.03
N THR A 185 -37.14 -22.58 22.12
CA THR A 185 -37.98 -22.85 23.31
C THR A 185 -37.93 -24.30 23.76
N GLY A 186 -37.16 -25.14 23.08
CA GLY A 186 -37.23 -26.60 23.20
C GLY A 186 -38.28 -27.25 22.29
N ALA A 187 -39.15 -26.45 21.66
CA ALA A 187 -40.11 -26.97 20.68
C ALA A 187 -39.38 -27.69 19.53
N GLY A 188 -39.83 -28.91 19.21
CA GLY A 188 -39.18 -29.72 18.19
C GLY A 188 -37.81 -30.30 18.60
N GLY A 189 -37.53 -30.36 19.89
CA GLY A 189 -36.33 -31.00 20.46
C GLY A 189 -35.07 -30.14 20.49
N ILE A 190 -35.17 -28.87 20.04
CA ILE A 190 -34.05 -27.93 19.95
C ILE A 190 -34.28 -26.76 20.92
N ASN A 191 -33.40 -26.64 21.90
CA ASN A 191 -33.36 -25.57 22.89
C ASN A 191 -32.42 -24.44 22.44
N ASN A 192 -32.30 -23.45 23.31
CA ASN A 192 -31.53 -22.23 23.09
C ASN A 192 -30.03 -22.54 23.18
N LEU A 193 -29.20 -21.70 22.56
CA LEU A 193 -27.75 -21.81 22.66
C LEU A 193 -27.26 -21.79 24.12
N PHE A 194 -27.87 -20.94 24.94
CA PHE A 194 -27.61 -20.84 26.38
C PHE A 194 -28.77 -21.38 27.19
N ASN A 195 -28.45 -22.09 28.27
CA ASN A 195 -29.44 -22.52 29.23
C ASN A 195 -30.03 -21.32 29.96
N THR A 196 -31.35 -21.19 29.89
CA THR A 196 -32.08 -20.03 30.39
C THR A 196 -31.96 -19.86 31.90
N ASN A 197 -31.73 -20.94 32.66
CA ASN A 197 -31.64 -20.88 34.12
C ASN A 197 -30.22 -20.56 34.57
N SER A 198 -29.25 -21.37 34.13
CA SER A 198 -27.84 -21.20 34.52
C SER A 198 -27.16 -19.99 33.89
N LYS A 199 -27.70 -19.47 32.77
CA LYS A 199 -27.08 -18.42 31.94
C LYS A 199 -25.74 -18.85 31.34
N LEU A 200 -25.50 -20.15 31.25
CA LEU A 200 -24.30 -20.73 30.67
C LEU A 200 -24.60 -21.21 29.25
N ILE A 201 -23.59 -21.13 28.38
CA ILE A 201 -23.65 -21.78 27.08
C ILE A 201 -23.79 -23.29 27.30
N THR A 202 -24.52 -23.97 26.42
CA THR A 202 -24.74 -25.42 26.54
C THR A 202 -23.71 -26.20 25.73
N PHE A 203 -23.55 -27.50 26.00
CA PHE A 203 -22.79 -28.37 25.10
C PHE A 203 -23.47 -28.50 23.74
N GLY A 204 -24.81 -28.48 23.71
CA GLY A 204 -25.57 -28.42 22.47
C GLY A 204 -27.07 -28.18 22.73
N PRO A 205 -27.82 -27.69 21.74
CA PRO A 205 -29.22 -27.33 21.92
C PRO A 205 -30.16 -28.54 21.99
N ASN A 206 -29.71 -29.72 21.58
CA ASN A 206 -30.52 -30.94 21.59
C ASN A 206 -30.90 -31.35 23.02
N GLN A 207 -32.06 -32.01 23.14
CA GLN A 207 -32.47 -32.63 24.40
C GLN A 207 -31.39 -33.61 24.90
N GLY A 208 -31.00 -33.47 26.17
CA GLY A 208 -29.91 -34.22 26.79
C GLY A 208 -28.56 -33.51 26.75
N SER A 209 -28.25 -32.72 25.72
CA SER A 209 -27.04 -31.87 25.62
C SER A 209 -27.24 -30.44 26.14
N TYR A 210 -28.50 -30.03 26.31
CA TYR A 210 -28.88 -28.70 26.80
C TYR A 210 -28.70 -28.52 28.32
N ASP A 211 -28.61 -29.63 29.07
CA ASP A 211 -28.62 -29.63 30.54
C ASP A 211 -27.22 -29.69 31.16
N TYR A 212 -26.18 -29.57 30.34
CA TYR A 212 -24.79 -29.46 30.78
C TYR A 212 -23.99 -28.57 29.81
N THR A 213 -22.74 -28.29 30.14
CA THR A 213 -21.86 -27.38 29.42
C THR A 213 -20.51 -28.04 29.15
N ASP A 214 -19.72 -27.36 28.33
CA ASP A 214 -18.29 -27.56 28.20
C ASP A 214 -17.58 -26.31 28.78
N PRO A 215 -16.69 -26.43 29.78
CA PRO A 215 -15.95 -25.27 30.32
C PRO A 215 -15.22 -24.47 29.24
N SER A 216 -14.73 -25.12 28.20
CA SER A 216 -13.99 -24.49 27.10
C SER A 216 -14.87 -23.65 26.17
N TYR A 217 -16.19 -23.85 26.17
CA TYR A 217 -17.14 -23.05 25.40
C TYR A 217 -17.48 -21.72 26.11
N ASN A 218 -17.13 -21.61 27.39
CA ASN A 218 -17.47 -20.45 28.20
C ASN A 218 -16.46 -19.32 27.98
N LEU A 219 -16.88 -18.32 27.19
CA LEU A 219 -16.08 -17.18 26.74
C LEU A 219 -16.62 -15.88 27.36
N PRO A 220 -16.43 -15.64 28.67
CA PRO A 220 -16.97 -14.45 29.34
C PRO A 220 -16.56 -13.14 28.65
N ALA A 221 -15.36 -13.08 28.07
CA ALA A 221 -14.90 -11.93 27.31
C ALA A 221 -15.79 -11.62 26.09
N PHE A 222 -16.29 -12.64 25.40
CA PHE A 222 -17.21 -12.45 24.27
C PHE A 222 -18.59 -12.06 24.77
N TRP A 223 -19.03 -12.63 25.89
CA TRP A 223 -20.32 -12.34 26.49
C TRP A 223 -20.41 -10.88 26.96
N GLU A 224 -19.32 -10.31 27.46
CA GLU A 224 -19.22 -8.88 27.77
C GLU A 224 -19.50 -8.02 26.54
N LEU A 225 -18.99 -8.42 25.38
CA LEU A 225 -19.23 -7.72 24.12
C LEU A 225 -20.68 -7.91 23.65
N TRP A 226 -21.23 -9.11 23.78
CA TRP A 226 -22.62 -9.39 23.41
C TRP A 226 -23.62 -8.64 24.30
N ALA A 227 -23.34 -8.54 25.60
CA ALA A 227 -24.12 -7.72 26.53
C ALA A 227 -24.18 -6.25 26.11
N ARG A 228 -23.11 -5.74 25.50
CA ARG A 228 -22.99 -4.37 25.01
C ARG A 228 -23.59 -4.17 23.62
N TRP A 229 -23.40 -5.12 22.72
CA TRP A 229 -23.64 -4.93 21.28
C TRP A 229 -24.91 -5.62 20.77
N SER A 230 -25.43 -6.62 21.48
CA SER A 230 -26.70 -7.25 21.12
C SER A 230 -27.84 -6.23 21.21
N THR A 231 -28.68 -6.21 20.17
CA THR A 231 -29.88 -5.37 20.14
C THR A 231 -31.10 -6.05 20.77
N THR A 232 -31.03 -7.36 21.02
CA THR A 232 -32.07 -8.17 21.67
C THR A 232 -31.55 -8.81 22.96
N ASN A 233 -32.45 -9.29 23.82
CA ASN A 233 -32.11 -10.06 25.04
C ASN A 233 -31.05 -9.40 25.96
N LYS A 234 -30.97 -8.06 26.01
CA LYS A 234 -29.92 -7.33 26.75
C LYS A 234 -29.81 -7.74 28.22
N ASN A 235 -30.94 -7.84 28.92
CA ASN A 235 -30.97 -8.27 30.32
C ASN A 235 -30.45 -9.70 30.53
N PHE A 236 -30.62 -10.58 29.53
CA PHE A 236 -30.08 -11.93 29.59
C PHE A 236 -28.56 -11.90 29.40
N TRP A 237 -28.09 -11.23 28.34
CA TRP A 237 -26.67 -11.13 28.04
C TRP A 237 -25.87 -10.43 29.12
N SER A 238 -26.44 -9.46 29.85
CA SER A 238 -25.74 -8.82 30.97
C SER A 238 -25.44 -9.78 32.14
N GLN A 239 -26.10 -10.94 32.22
CA GLN A 239 -25.89 -11.94 33.27
C GLN A 239 -24.90 -13.03 32.88
N THR A 240 -24.69 -13.28 31.58
CA THR A 240 -23.89 -14.41 31.10
C THR A 240 -22.39 -14.30 31.39
N PRO A 241 -21.72 -13.11 31.40
CA PRO A 241 -20.29 -13.03 31.74
C PRO A 241 -20.02 -13.51 33.17
N ALA A 242 -20.80 -13.04 34.14
CA ALA A 242 -20.63 -13.41 35.54
C ALA A 242 -20.88 -14.91 35.77
N ALA A 243 -21.88 -15.49 35.10
CA ALA A 243 -22.14 -16.92 35.15
C ALA A 243 -20.97 -17.74 34.59
N ALA A 244 -20.47 -17.38 33.40
CA ALA A 244 -19.36 -18.07 32.75
C ALA A 244 -18.06 -17.99 33.58
N ARG A 245 -17.73 -16.82 34.15
CA ARG A 245 -16.58 -16.69 35.07
C ARG A 245 -16.72 -17.59 36.29
N LYS A 246 -17.93 -17.65 36.88
CA LYS A 246 -18.21 -18.55 38.00
C LYS A 246 -18.01 -20.01 37.62
N LEU A 247 -18.57 -20.46 36.50
CA LEU A 247 -18.39 -21.84 36.01
C LEU A 247 -16.91 -22.17 35.83
N LEU A 248 -16.12 -21.30 35.17
CA LEU A 248 -14.71 -21.56 34.93
C LEU A 248 -13.91 -21.75 36.23
N ARG A 249 -14.27 -21.02 37.30
CA ARG A 249 -13.67 -21.22 38.62
C ARG A 249 -14.12 -22.54 39.26
N ASP A 250 -15.41 -22.82 39.25
CA ASP A 250 -15.99 -24.00 39.91
C ASP A 250 -15.59 -25.30 39.20
N ALA A 251 -15.45 -25.26 37.88
CA ALA A 251 -14.97 -26.39 37.07
C ALA A 251 -13.45 -26.60 37.18
N SER A 252 -12.70 -25.63 37.70
CA SER A 252 -11.25 -25.76 37.88
C SER A 252 -10.95 -26.47 39.20
N HIS A 253 -10.39 -27.68 39.13
CA HIS A 253 -10.10 -28.48 40.31
C HIS A 253 -9.23 -27.71 41.33
N SER A 254 -9.53 -27.89 42.61
CA SER A 254 -8.95 -27.10 43.70
C SER A 254 -7.45 -27.31 43.92
N SER A 255 -6.89 -28.43 43.45
CA SER A 255 -5.45 -28.72 43.53
C SER A 255 -4.70 -28.47 42.23
N SER A 256 -5.21 -28.99 41.11
CA SER A 256 -4.50 -28.97 39.82
C SER A 256 -4.84 -27.73 38.98
N GLY A 257 -5.99 -27.09 39.25
CA GLY A 257 -6.51 -26.01 38.41
C GLY A 257 -7.07 -26.49 37.07
N LEU A 258 -7.04 -27.79 36.79
CA LEU A 258 -7.55 -28.34 35.52
C LEU A 258 -9.07 -28.29 35.48
N THR A 259 -9.61 -28.03 34.29
CA THR A 259 -11.01 -28.29 33.96
C THR A 259 -11.16 -29.67 33.31
N THR A 260 -12.37 -30.06 32.97
CA THR A 260 -12.63 -31.27 32.16
C THR A 260 -13.25 -30.87 30.84
N ASP A 261 -13.26 -31.76 29.84
CA ASP A 261 -13.89 -31.47 28.57
C ASP A 261 -15.35 -31.06 28.80
N TYR A 262 -16.16 -31.89 29.47
CA TYR A 262 -17.56 -31.57 29.75
C TYR A 262 -17.81 -31.48 31.26
N SER A 263 -18.67 -30.55 31.67
CA SER A 263 -19.09 -30.39 33.06
C SER A 263 -20.59 -30.14 33.19
N ASN A 264 -21.15 -30.48 34.35
CA ASN A 264 -22.47 -29.96 34.73
C ASN A 264 -22.35 -28.44 35.00
N PHE A 265 -23.48 -27.74 35.05
CA PHE A 265 -23.49 -26.28 35.30
C PHE A 265 -22.93 -25.86 36.68
N ASP A 266 -22.77 -26.80 37.61
CA ASP A 266 -22.11 -26.58 38.90
C ASP A 266 -20.58 -26.75 38.87
N GLY A 267 -20.02 -27.10 37.71
CA GLY A 267 -18.60 -27.30 37.49
C GLY A 267 -18.13 -28.75 37.65
N THR A 268 -18.97 -29.67 38.15
CA THR A 268 -18.57 -31.07 38.33
C THR A 268 -18.37 -31.80 36.99
N PRO A 269 -17.39 -32.72 36.87
CA PRO A 269 -17.13 -33.44 35.62
C PRO A 269 -18.35 -34.21 35.10
N LYS A 270 -18.56 -34.16 33.79
CA LYS A 270 -19.67 -34.84 33.11
C LYS A 270 -19.16 -35.97 32.25
N SER A 271 -19.66 -37.18 32.49
CA SER A 271 -19.52 -38.30 31.56
C SER A 271 -20.71 -38.38 30.62
N THR A 272 -20.46 -38.76 29.37
CA THR A 272 -21.50 -38.99 28.36
C THR A 272 -21.36 -40.39 27.76
N SER A 273 -22.46 -40.93 27.21
CA SER A 273 -22.45 -42.27 26.61
C SER A 273 -21.62 -42.35 25.33
N PHE A 274 -21.47 -41.24 24.61
CA PHE A 274 -20.74 -41.16 23.34
C PHE A 274 -19.28 -40.72 23.51
N ASN A 275 -18.91 -40.12 24.65
CA ASN A 275 -17.53 -39.83 25.01
C ASN A 275 -17.30 -40.22 26.47
N SER A 276 -16.71 -41.41 26.68
CA SER A 276 -16.41 -41.93 28.02
C SER A 276 -15.33 -41.14 28.75
N ASN A 277 -14.52 -40.34 28.03
CA ASN A 277 -13.43 -39.55 28.59
C ASN A 277 -13.81 -38.09 28.86
N SER A 278 -15.05 -37.69 28.63
CA SER A 278 -15.44 -36.27 28.75
C SER A 278 -15.32 -35.69 30.16
N HIS A 279 -15.20 -36.55 31.18
CA HIS A 279 -14.98 -36.15 32.57
C HIS A 279 -13.49 -35.94 32.91
N ARG A 280 -12.59 -35.97 31.93
CA ARG A 280 -11.14 -35.77 32.08
C ARG A 280 -10.71 -34.46 31.42
N PHE A 281 -9.51 -34.00 31.74
CA PHE A 281 -8.83 -32.91 31.04
C PHE A 281 -8.25 -33.46 29.73
N MET A 282 -8.91 -33.20 28.60
CA MET A 282 -8.44 -33.59 27.27
C MET A 282 -8.52 -32.36 26.33
N TYR A 283 -8.75 -32.59 25.04
CA TYR A 283 -8.60 -31.62 23.96
C TYR A 283 -9.41 -30.34 24.15
N ASP A 284 -10.69 -30.44 24.53
CA ASP A 284 -11.55 -29.27 24.70
C ASP A 284 -11.09 -28.44 25.91
N ALA A 285 -10.81 -29.12 27.03
CA ALA A 285 -10.42 -28.50 28.30
C ALA A 285 -9.14 -27.64 28.22
N TRP A 286 -8.28 -27.84 27.22
CA TRP A 286 -7.09 -27.02 27.01
C TRP A 286 -7.44 -25.54 26.82
N ARG A 287 -8.55 -25.22 26.15
CA ARG A 287 -8.96 -23.84 25.84
C ARG A 287 -9.53 -23.12 27.06
N SER A 288 -10.00 -23.82 28.08
CA SER A 288 -10.58 -23.20 29.29
C SER A 288 -9.61 -22.19 29.94
N ILE A 289 -8.33 -22.53 30.03
CA ILE A 289 -7.33 -21.62 30.61
C ILE A 289 -6.97 -20.45 29.67
N MET A 290 -7.02 -20.68 28.36
CA MET A 290 -6.86 -19.64 27.34
C MET A 290 -7.98 -18.60 27.48
N ASN A 291 -9.22 -19.06 27.68
CA ASN A 291 -10.38 -18.19 27.88
C ASN A 291 -10.27 -17.36 29.17
N ILE A 292 -9.77 -17.94 30.27
CA ILE A 292 -9.47 -17.21 31.51
C ILE A 292 -8.40 -16.14 31.27
N GLY A 293 -7.30 -16.49 30.60
CA GLY A 293 -6.23 -15.56 30.25
C GLY A 293 -6.72 -14.37 29.43
N MET A 294 -7.50 -14.64 28.38
CA MET A 294 -8.07 -13.64 27.49
C MET A 294 -9.08 -12.73 28.22
N ASP A 295 -10.03 -13.30 28.98
CA ASP A 295 -11.05 -12.51 29.69
C ASP A 295 -10.44 -11.60 30.76
N TYR A 296 -9.51 -12.13 31.56
CA TYR A 296 -8.82 -11.30 32.55
C TYR A 296 -8.04 -10.18 31.86
N HIS A 297 -7.36 -10.47 30.75
CA HIS A 297 -6.61 -9.45 30.03
C HIS A 297 -7.50 -8.33 29.49
N TRP A 298 -8.64 -8.69 28.88
CA TRP A 298 -9.55 -7.73 28.29
C TRP A 298 -10.33 -6.92 29.32
N PHE A 299 -10.82 -7.54 30.40
CA PHE A 299 -11.77 -6.90 31.30
C PHE A 299 -11.29 -6.77 32.74
N LYS A 300 -10.47 -7.69 33.26
CA LYS A 300 -10.10 -7.78 34.69
C LYS A 300 -11.31 -7.74 35.65
N ALA A 301 -12.46 -8.21 35.19
CA ALA A 301 -13.72 -8.07 35.94
C ALA A 301 -13.87 -9.11 37.06
N ASP A 302 -13.14 -10.23 37.02
CA ASP A 302 -13.11 -11.22 38.09
C ASP A 302 -11.72 -11.31 38.73
N PRO A 303 -11.55 -10.80 39.95
CA PRO A 303 -10.26 -10.79 40.64
C PRO A 303 -9.80 -12.19 41.09
N LEU A 304 -10.62 -13.24 40.93
CA LEU A 304 -10.27 -14.61 41.30
C LEU A 304 -9.62 -15.40 40.15
N GLN A 305 -9.73 -14.94 38.90
CA GLN A 305 -9.10 -15.57 37.73
C GLN A 305 -7.57 -15.72 37.85
N PRO A 306 -6.81 -14.73 38.35
CA PRO A 306 -5.37 -14.88 38.56
C PRO A 306 -5.01 -16.09 39.43
N ALA A 307 -5.74 -16.31 40.52
CA ALA A 307 -5.49 -17.44 41.41
C ALA A 307 -5.77 -18.81 40.76
N VAL A 308 -6.76 -18.87 39.85
CA VAL A 308 -7.01 -20.07 39.03
C VAL A 308 -5.87 -20.30 38.04
N ALA A 309 -5.44 -19.25 37.33
CA ALA A 309 -4.34 -19.31 36.37
C ALA A 309 -3.02 -19.72 37.02
N GLU A 310 -2.68 -19.15 38.19
CA GLU A 310 -1.45 -19.48 38.90
C GLU A 310 -1.44 -20.92 39.41
N ARG A 311 -2.59 -21.43 39.91
CA ARG A 311 -2.72 -22.83 40.32
C ARG A 311 -2.49 -23.79 39.14
N TYR A 312 -3.14 -23.52 38.01
CA TYR A 312 -3.00 -24.29 36.79
C TYR A 312 -1.56 -24.26 36.25
N LEU A 313 -0.95 -23.08 36.15
CA LEU A 313 0.42 -22.93 35.66
C LEU A 313 1.44 -23.58 36.61
N THR A 314 1.21 -23.52 37.92
CA THR A 314 2.05 -24.21 38.91
C THR A 314 1.98 -25.72 38.74
N PHE A 315 0.79 -26.28 38.47
CA PHE A 315 0.64 -27.71 38.16
C PHE A 315 1.52 -28.12 36.99
N PHE A 316 1.45 -27.43 35.85
CA PHE A 316 2.28 -27.76 34.68
C PHE A 316 3.77 -27.46 34.89
N LYS A 317 4.12 -26.39 35.61
CA LYS A 317 5.51 -26.08 35.95
C LYS A 317 6.16 -27.24 36.73
N ASN A 318 5.42 -27.83 37.67
CA ASN A 318 5.89 -28.96 38.49
C ASN A 318 6.03 -30.28 37.70
N ARG A 319 5.46 -30.37 36.50
CA ARG A 319 5.63 -31.53 35.60
C ARG A 319 6.85 -31.42 34.69
N GLY A 320 7.48 -30.25 34.61
CA GLY A 320 8.66 -30.00 33.78
C GLY A 320 8.33 -29.84 32.29
N ALA A 321 9.35 -29.83 31.44
CA ALA A 321 9.23 -29.44 30.03
C ALA A 321 8.43 -30.42 29.14
N ASN A 322 8.24 -31.68 29.56
CA ASN A 322 7.63 -32.75 28.76
C ASN A 322 6.34 -33.30 29.41
N TYR A 323 5.48 -32.40 29.91
CA TYR A 323 4.19 -32.79 30.47
C TYR A 323 3.26 -33.40 29.41
N GLN A 324 2.40 -34.32 29.87
CA GLN A 324 1.40 -35.01 29.06
C GLN A 324 0.25 -34.07 28.67
N SER A 325 -0.54 -34.44 27.66
CA SER A 325 -1.69 -33.64 27.20
C SER A 325 -2.98 -33.97 27.92
N HIS A 326 -3.07 -35.14 28.57
CA HIS A 326 -4.29 -35.66 29.19
C HIS A 326 -4.08 -35.96 30.67
N TYR A 327 -5.08 -35.62 31.47
CA TYR A 327 -5.09 -35.88 32.92
C TYR A 327 -6.51 -36.14 33.41
N ASN A 328 -6.64 -36.85 34.52
CA ASN A 328 -7.87 -36.81 35.32
C ASN A 328 -8.07 -35.38 35.87
N TRP A 329 -9.30 -35.05 36.26
CA TRP A 329 -9.63 -33.71 36.78
C TRP A 329 -8.73 -33.26 37.94
N ASP A 330 -8.36 -34.21 38.81
CA ASP A 330 -7.46 -33.97 39.95
C ASP A 330 -5.97 -33.80 39.58
N GLY A 331 -5.61 -34.00 38.31
CA GLY A 331 -4.25 -33.96 37.80
C GLY A 331 -3.49 -35.29 37.84
N SER A 332 -4.16 -36.39 38.23
CA SER A 332 -3.62 -37.76 38.15
C SER A 332 -3.78 -38.35 36.74
N GLY A 333 -3.33 -39.60 36.52
CA GLY A 333 -3.60 -40.34 35.27
C GLY A 333 -3.05 -39.67 34.01
N ALA A 334 -1.80 -39.22 34.07
CA ALA A 334 -1.10 -38.55 32.97
C ALA A 334 -1.00 -39.47 31.73
N GLU A 335 -1.44 -38.98 30.57
CA GLU A 335 -1.52 -39.78 29.33
C GLU A 335 -1.27 -38.91 28.08
N GLY A 336 -0.77 -39.53 27.00
CA GLY A 336 -0.47 -38.84 25.76
C GLY A 336 0.89 -38.13 25.75
N SER A 337 1.19 -37.44 24.66
CA SER A 337 2.41 -36.64 24.51
C SER A 337 2.08 -35.15 24.65
N GLN A 338 3.08 -34.31 24.92
CA GLN A 338 2.86 -32.87 24.96
C GLN A 338 2.31 -32.36 23.60
N SER A 339 1.22 -31.59 23.64
CA SER A 339 0.59 -31.00 22.45
C SER A 339 1.00 -29.55 22.28
N GLY A 340 1.19 -29.10 21.03
CA GLY A 340 1.51 -27.70 20.76
C GLY A 340 0.39 -26.75 21.16
N GLY A 341 -0.87 -27.15 20.96
CA GLY A 341 -2.05 -26.40 21.37
C GLY A 341 -2.14 -26.21 22.88
N LEU A 342 -1.76 -27.22 23.68
CA LEU A 342 -1.70 -27.08 25.14
C LEU A 342 -0.59 -26.10 25.56
N VAL A 343 0.59 -26.17 24.96
CA VAL A 343 1.67 -25.19 25.19
C VAL A 343 1.19 -23.76 24.86
N ALA A 344 0.47 -23.61 23.75
CA ALA A 344 -0.10 -22.35 23.32
C ALA A 344 -1.13 -21.79 24.34
N CYS A 345 -2.10 -22.60 24.78
CA CYS A 345 -3.07 -22.21 25.80
C CYS A 345 -2.41 -21.83 27.13
N ASN A 346 -1.38 -22.57 27.56
CA ASN A 346 -0.62 -22.28 28.78
C ASN A 346 0.11 -20.93 28.70
N ALA A 347 0.58 -20.52 27.52
CA ALA A 347 1.16 -19.18 27.34
C ALA A 347 0.10 -18.08 27.48
N VAL A 348 -1.12 -18.27 26.96
CA VAL A 348 -2.21 -17.29 27.10
C VAL A 348 -2.67 -17.16 28.55
N ALA A 349 -2.70 -18.25 29.32
CA ALA A 349 -3.03 -18.23 30.74
C ALA A 349 -2.16 -17.24 31.53
N SER A 350 -0.91 -17.03 31.10
CA SER A 350 0.03 -16.09 31.73
C SER A 350 -0.43 -14.63 31.67
N LEU A 351 -1.38 -14.28 30.79
CA LEU A 351 -1.98 -12.94 30.75
C LEU A 351 -2.83 -12.64 32.00
N ALA A 352 -3.33 -13.67 32.68
CA ALA A 352 -4.14 -13.53 33.88
C ALA A 352 -3.33 -13.28 35.17
N THR A 353 -2.00 -13.35 35.12
CA THR A 353 -1.14 -13.21 36.32
C THR A 353 -0.05 -12.15 36.12
N SER A 354 0.36 -11.53 37.23
CA SER A 354 1.53 -10.65 37.32
C SER A 354 2.81 -11.39 37.75
N ASN A 355 2.73 -12.70 38.05
CA ASN A 355 3.86 -13.51 38.48
C ASN A 355 4.74 -13.87 37.27
N THR A 356 5.75 -13.03 37.01
CA THR A 356 6.67 -13.20 35.88
C THR A 356 7.54 -14.45 36.03
N ALA A 357 7.96 -14.81 37.24
CA ALA A 357 8.73 -16.02 37.50
C ALA A 357 7.96 -17.32 37.20
N LEU A 358 6.63 -17.28 37.26
CA LEU A 358 5.77 -18.38 36.83
C LEU A 358 5.47 -18.31 35.32
N SER A 359 5.26 -17.11 34.79
CA SER A 359 4.81 -16.87 33.41
C SER A 359 5.91 -17.05 32.36
N THR A 360 7.11 -16.52 32.61
CA THR A 360 8.21 -16.45 31.62
C THR A 360 8.55 -17.81 31.00
N PRO A 361 8.63 -18.93 31.76
CA PRO A 361 8.90 -20.24 31.16
C PRO A 361 7.87 -20.69 30.13
N PHE A 362 6.58 -20.42 30.35
CA PHE A 362 5.51 -20.81 29.41
C PHE A 362 5.52 -19.95 28.14
N VAL A 363 5.71 -18.65 28.30
CA VAL A 363 5.82 -17.72 27.15
C VAL A 363 7.09 -18.03 26.34
N GLN A 364 8.20 -18.37 27.00
CA GLN A 364 9.44 -18.80 26.36
C GLN A 364 9.29 -20.13 25.61
N ALA A 365 8.64 -21.12 26.22
CA ALA A 365 8.37 -22.41 25.58
C ALA A 365 7.54 -22.22 24.31
N PHE A 366 6.50 -21.39 24.37
CA PHE A 366 5.68 -21.07 23.21
C PHE A 366 6.43 -20.27 22.14
N TRP A 367 7.27 -19.31 22.53
CA TRP A 367 8.13 -18.58 21.59
C TRP A 367 9.07 -19.50 20.82
N ASN A 368 9.64 -20.50 21.49
CA ASN A 368 10.57 -21.46 20.89
C ASN A 368 9.86 -22.51 20.03
N MET A 369 8.54 -22.67 20.20
CA MET A 369 7.77 -23.66 19.45
C MET A 369 7.62 -23.27 17.98
N ALA A 370 7.89 -24.25 17.11
CA ALA A 370 7.63 -24.15 15.68
C ALA A 370 6.12 -24.11 15.39
N VAL A 371 5.75 -23.53 14.25
CA VAL A 371 4.36 -23.55 13.79
C VAL A 371 3.97 -25.00 13.45
N PRO A 372 2.84 -25.53 13.97
CA PRO A 372 2.46 -26.92 13.77
C PRO A 372 2.37 -27.35 12.29
N SER A 373 2.76 -28.59 12.01
CA SER A 373 2.68 -29.25 10.70
C SER A 373 2.41 -30.75 10.89
N GLY A 374 2.17 -31.51 9.82
CA GLY A 374 1.85 -32.93 9.93
C GLY A 374 0.36 -33.24 10.12
N GLN A 375 0.05 -34.49 10.44
CA GLN A 375 -1.33 -35.01 10.50
C GLN A 375 -2.19 -34.34 11.58
N TRP A 376 -1.61 -33.95 12.71
CA TRP A 376 -2.33 -33.41 13.88
C TRP A 376 -2.37 -31.87 13.93
N ARG A 377 -1.92 -31.21 12.86
CA ARG A 377 -1.66 -29.76 12.84
C ARG A 377 -2.92 -28.89 12.89
N TYR A 378 -4.11 -29.43 12.65
CA TYR A 378 -5.34 -28.64 12.65
C TYR A 378 -5.56 -27.97 14.01
N TYR A 379 -5.78 -28.75 15.05
CA TYR A 379 -6.17 -28.21 16.35
C TYR A 379 -5.01 -27.46 17.01
N ASP A 380 -3.80 -28.06 16.98
CA ASP A 380 -2.58 -27.40 17.46
C ASP A 380 -2.31 -26.08 16.72
N GLY A 381 -2.49 -26.05 15.39
CA GLY A 381 -2.23 -24.87 14.56
C GLY A 381 -3.21 -23.73 14.79
N MET A 382 -4.50 -24.03 14.95
CA MET A 382 -5.50 -23.01 15.25
C MET A 382 -5.28 -22.42 16.65
N LEU A 383 -5.05 -23.25 17.67
CA LEU A 383 -4.73 -22.79 19.02
C LEU A 383 -3.41 -22.03 19.07
N TYR A 384 -2.39 -22.47 18.31
CA TYR A 384 -1.14 -21.74 18.13
C TYR A 384 -1.39 -20.32 17.65
N MET A 385 -2.16 -20.16 16.58
CA MET A 385 -2.38 -18.85 15.98
C MET A 385 -3.19 -17.94 16.89
N LEU A 386 -4.26 -18.44 17.51
CA LEU A 386 -5.05 -17.69 18.48
C LEU A 386 -4.21 -17.27 19.70
N ALA A 387 -3.39 -18.17 20.23
CA ALA A 387 -2.49 -17.86 21.33
C ALA A 387 -1.43 -16.83 20.94
N LEU A 388 -0.83 -16.96 19.75
CA LEU A 388 0.17 -16.03 19.25
C LEU A 388 -0.38 -14.61 19.15
N LEU A 389 -1.61 -14.45 18.68
CA LEU A 389 -2.29 -13.16 18.67
C LEU A 389 -2.52 -12.65 20.09
N ASN A 390 -2.96 -13.49 21.02
CA ASN A 390 -3.19 -13.09 22.42
C ASN A 390 -1.90 -12.61 23.09
N VAL A 391 -0.85 -13.44 23.13
CA VAL A 391 0.38 -13.12 23.87
C VAL A 391 1.23 -12.03 23.20
N SER A 392 1.03 -11.75 21.91
CA SER A 392 1.67 -10.62 21.21
C SER A 392 0.91 -9.29 21.35
N GLY A 393 -0.28 -9.30 21.95
CA GLY A 393 -1.14 -8.11 22.04
C GLY A 393 -1.88 -7.77 20.74
N ASN A 394 -1.98 -8.73 19.81
CA ASN A 394 -2.68 -8.58 18.52
C ASN A 394 -4.07 -9.23 18.50
N PHE A 395 -4.49 -9.92 19.56
CA PHE A 395 -5.88 -10.36 19.76
C PHE A 395 -6.65 -9.27 20.51
N LYS A 396 -7.27 -8.36 19.75
CA LYS A 396 -7.86 -7.11 20.25
C LYS A 396 -9.38 -7.13 20.17
N VAL A 397 -10.01 -6.30 20.99
CA VAL A 397 -11.41 -5.92 20.82
C VAL A 397 -11.50 -4.82 19.76
N TYR A 398 -12.14 -5.13 18.63
CA TYR A 398 -12.58 -4.11 17.67
C TYR A 398 -13.95 -3.60 18.08
N LYS A 399 -13.98 -2.50 18.82
CA LYS A 399 -15.24 -1.87 19.29
C LYS A 399 -15.92 -1.11 18.15
N PRO A 400 -17.25 -0.92 18.22
CA PRO A 400 -17.91 0.09 17.40
C PRO A 400 -17.20 1.42 17.61
N ALA A 401 -16.95 2.17 16.53
CA ALA A 401 -16.37 3.49 16.65
C ALA A 401 -17.24 4.34 17.58
N CYS A 402 -16.60 5.04 18.52
CA CYS A 402 -17.27 6.10 19.26
C CYS A 402 -17.76 7.13 18.26
N GLU A 403 -18.99 7.63 18.43
CA GLU A 403 -19.35 8.87 17.75
C GLU A 403 -18.42 9.96 18.27
N ASN A 404 -17.44 10.32 17.46
CA ASN A 404 -16.82 11.62 17.57
C ASN A 404 -17.89 12.61 17.10
N PRO A 405 -18.33 13.59 17.91
CA PRO A 405 -19.19 14.67 17.40
C PRO A 405 -18.54 15.42 16.22
N CYS A 406 -17.23 15.24 16.01
CA CYS A 406 -16.51 15.50 14.76
C CYS A 406 -16.39 14.25 13.87
N ALA A 407 -17.49 13.66 13.41
CA ALA A 407 -17.48 12.58 12.42
C ALA A 407 -17.32 13.13 10.99
N THR A 408 -16.48 14.15 10.83
CA THR A 408 -16.20 14.73 9.52
C THR A 408 -15.15 13.84 8.85
N PRO A 409 -15.46 13.10 7.77
CA PRO A 409 -14.46 12.27 7.08
C PRO A 409 -13.47 13.17 6.32
N ALA A 410 -12.34 12.63 5.90
CA ALA A 410 -11.45 13.35 4.99
C ALA A 410 -12.20 13.66 3.67
N PRO A 411 -11.92 14.82 3.03
CA PRO A 411 -12.44 15.09 1.69
C PRO A 411 -11.85 14.12 0.66
N THR A 412 -12.52 13.95 -0.47
CA THR A 412 -12.02 13.13 -1.58
C THR A 412 -11.10 13.96 -2.47
N VAL A 413 -9.96 13.40 -2.86
CA VAL A 413 -8.93 14.07 -3.65
C VAL A 413 -8.38 13.15 -4.73
N THR A 414 -7.77 13.73 -5.77
CA THR A 414 -6.83 13.02 -6.63
C THR A 414 -5.49 12.92 -5.91
N ALA A 415 -5.11 11.71 -5.49
CA ALA A 415 -3.96 11.52 -4.59
C ALA A 415 -2.61 11.98 -5.18
N SER A 416 -2.48 11.99 -6.50
CA SER A 416 -1.27 12.47 -7.17
C SER A 416 -1.60 13.32 -8.39
N VAL A 417 -0.85 14.42 -8.56
CA VAL A 417 -0.91 15.32 -9.71
C VAL A 417 0.51 15.45 -10.27
N ALA A 418 0.66 15.29 -11.58
CA ALA A 418 1.94 15.41 -12.25
C ALA A 418 1.95 16.65 -13.16
N TYR A 419 3.09 17.34 -13.21
CA TYR A 419 3.38 18.46 -14.10
C TYR A 419 4.76 18.27 -14.72
N GLU A 420 4.97 18.77 -15.93
CA GLU A 420 6.30 19.04 -16.45
C GLU A 420 6.79 20.42 -15.97
N LEU A 421 8.11 20.59 -15.92
CA LEU A 421 8.77 21.84 -15.55
C LEU A 421 8.26 22.98 -16.44
N GLY A 422 7.74 24.05 -15.81
CA GLY A 422 7.20 25.23 -16.49
C GLY A 422 5.73 25.13 -16.90
N ASP A 423 5.05 24.01 -16.66
CA ASP A 423 3.61 23.89 -16.91
C ASP A 423 2.81 24.96 -16.16
N ILE A 424 1.76 25.49 -16.78
CA ILE A 424 0.83 26.40 -16.11
C ILE A 424 -0.07 25.57 -15.18
N ALA A 425 0.30 25.51 -13.90
CA ALA A 425 -0.46 24.78 -12.90
C ALA A 425 -1.77 25.49 -12.54
N THR A 426 -2.82 24.71 -12.30
CA THR A 426 -4.11 25.20 -11.77
C THR A 426 -4.22 24.95 -10.27
N PRO A 427 -5.08 25.68 -9.53
CA PRO A 427 -5.34 25.40 -8.12
C PRO A 427 -5.76 23.94 -7.91
N LEU A 428 -5.22 23.30 -6.88
CA LEU A 428 -5.60 21.93 -6.53
C LEU A 428 -7.10 21.83 -6.20
N THR A 429 -7.69 20.66 -6.48
CA THR A 429 -9.12 20.43 -6.27
C THR A 429 -9.35 19.30 -5.27
N ALA A 430 -10.46 19.40 -4.54
CA ALA A 430 -10.94 18.39 -3.61
C ALA A 430 -12.48 18.44 -3.57
N SER A 431 -13.10 17.31 -3.31
CA SER A 431 -14.55 17.19 -3.12
C SER A 431 -14.85 17.02 -1.63
N GLY A 432 -15.55 18.00 -1.06
CA GLY A 432 -15.93 18.02 0.36
C GLY A 432 -16.63 19.33 0.72
N THR A 433 -16.96 19.51 2.00
CA THR A 433 -17.68 20.69 2.50
C THR A 433 -16.75 21.61 3.29
N SER A 434 -16.78 22.92 3.03
CA SER A 434 -15.99 23.92 3.78
C SER A 434 -14.51 23.51 3.91
N LEU A 435 -13.87 23.34 2.76
CA LEU A 435 -12.50 22.82 2.64
C LEU A 435 -11.46 23.78 3.24
N LYS A 436 -10.44 23.22 3.89
CA LYS A 436 -9.26 23.96 4.35
C LYS A 436 -7.99 23.28 3.87
N TRP A 437 -7.04 24.09 3.39
CA TRP A 437 -5.82 23.61 2.72
C TRP A 437 -4.58 23.85 3.59
N TYR A 438 -3.58 22.99 3.48
CA TYR A 438 -2.37 23.00 4.32
C TYR A 438 -1.14 22.48 3.57
N THR A 439 0.05 22.85 4.06
CA THR A 439 1.36 22.34 3.59
C THR A 439 1.94 21.26 4.52
N VAL A 440 1.28 20.97 5.65
CA VAL A 440 1.72 19.98 6.65
C VAL A 440 0.58 19.03 7.01
N GLN A 441 0.90 17.80 7.42
CA GLN A 441 -0.08 16.77 7.73
C GLN A 441 -0.86 17.04 9.04
N THR A 442 -0.21 17.64 10.04
CA THR A 442 -0.81 17.98 11.34
C THR A 442 -0.34 19.36 11.80
N GLY A 443 -1.18 20.08 12.56
CA GLY A 443 -0.90 21.46 12.97
C GLY A 443 -0.86 22.45 11.79
N GLY A 444 -0.09 23.53 11.94
CA GLY A 444 0.05 24.58 10.92
C GLY A 444 -1.20 25.45 10.72
N THR A 445 -1.04 26.52 9.93
CA THR A 445 -2.13 27.45 9.60
C THR A 445 -2.75 27.06 8.26
N ALA A 446 -4.08 27.14 8.15
CA ALA A 446 -4.76 26.91 6.89
C ALA A 446 -4.37 27.97 5.86
N LEU A 447 -4.15 27.54 4.62
CA LEU A 447 -3.96 28.43 3.48
C LEU A 447 -5.27 29.17 3.18
N ALA A 448 -5.15 30.40 2.67
CA ALA A 448 -6.29 31.25 2.35
C ALA A 448 -7.19 30.66 1.23
N SER A 449 -6.62 29.85 0.35
CA SER A 449 -7.31 29.19 -0.77
C SER A 449 -6.63 27.87 -1.13
N ALA A 450 -7.21 27.14 -2.07
CA ALA A 450 -6.54 26.01 -2.69
C ALA A 450 -5.18 26.45 -3.28
N PRO A 451 -4.09 25.73 -3.02
CA PRO A 451 -2.76 26.10 -3.50
C PRO A 451 -2.65 25.85 -5.00
N VAL A 452 -1.96 26.75 -5.70
CA VAL A 452 -1.44 26.53 -7.06
C VAL A 452 -0.03 25.97 -6.91
N PRO A 453 0.24 24.74 -7.36
CA PRO A 453 1.58 24.16 -7.23
C PRO A 453 2.65 24.96 -7.99
N ASN A 454 3.86 25.04 -7.44
CA ASN A 454 4.99 25.65 -8.13
C ASN A 454 5.63 24.64 -9.09
N THR A 455 5.60 24.93 -10.38
CA THR A 455 6.20 24.14 -11.46
C THR A 455 7.52 24.71 -11.96
N SER A 456 8.11 25.71 -11.28
CA SER A 456 9.37 26.34 -11.70
C SER A 456 10.64 25.53 -11.39
N ALA A 457 10.50 24.44 -10.63
CA ALA A 457 11.59 23.55 -10.28
C ALA A 457 11.09 22.10 -10.21
N PRO A 458 11.88 21.11 -10.67
CA PRO A 458 11.53 19.71 -10.52
C PRO A 458 11.55 19.31 -9.04
N GLY A 459 10.71 18.35 -8.66
CA GLY A 459 10.62 17.88 -7.29
C GLY A 459 9.26 17.30 -6.93
N THR A 460 9.12 16.92 -5.65
CA THR A 460 7.86 16.41 -5.11
C THR A 460 7.46 17.22 -3.90
N VAL A 461 6.23 17.74 -3.90
CA VAL A 461 5.63 18.50 -2.79
C VAL A 461 4.28 17.90 -2.44
N THR A 462 4.02 17.70 -1.15
CA THR A 462 2.73 17.18 -0.67
C THR A 462 1.91 18.30 -0.03
N TYR A 463 0.68 18.46 -0.51
CA TYR A 463 -0.34 19.33 0.07
C TYR A 463 -1.39 18.49 0.79
N TYR A 464 -2.11 19.13 1.70
CA TYR A 464 -3.12 18.48 2.51
C TYR A 464 -4.41 19.29 2.51
N VAL A 465 -5.55 18.62 2.54
CA VAL A 465 -6.86 19.27 2.58
C VAL A 465 -7.80 18.53 3.53
N SER A 466 -8.45 19.27 4.41
CA SER A 466 -9.53 18.77 5.27
C SER A 466 -10.87 19.35 4.83
N GLN A 467 -11.95 18.84 5.40
CA GLN A 467 -13.29 19.40 5.26
C GLN A 467 -13.90 19.62 6.64
N THR A 468 -14.93 20.47 6.70
CA THR A 468 -15.67 20.77 7.93
C THR A 468 -17.14 20.45 7.73
N LEU A 469 -17.68 19.54 8.55
CA LEU A 469 -19.10 19.22 8.64
C LEU A 469 -19.58 19.53 10.05
N SER A 470 -20.76 20.12 10.19
CA SER A 470 -21.39 20.41 11.49
C SER A 470 -20.49 21.20 12.47
N GLY A 471 -19.63 22.08 11.94
CA GLY A 471 -18.72 22.91 12.75
C GLY A 471 -17.45 22.20 13.21
N CYS A 472 -17.20 20.97 12.76
CA CYS A 472 -16.02 20.20 13.16
C CYS A 472 -15.17 19.78 11.94
N GLU A 473 -13.86 19.96 12.03
CA GLU A 473 -12.92 19.68 10.94
C GLU A 473 -12.40 18.24 10.99
N GLY A 474 -12.50 17.54 9.86
CA GLY A 474 -12.10 16.14 9.69
C GLY A 474 -10.60 15.93 9.43
N PRO A 475 -10.15 14.67 9.30
CA PRO A 475 -8.77 14.36 8.95
C PRO A 475 -8.41 14.90 7.56
N ARG A 476 -7.12 15.17 7.33
CA ARG A 476 -6.63 15.71 6.06
C ARG A 476 -6.38 14.58 5.05
N ALA A 477 -6.82 14.76 3.82
CA ALA A 477 -6.40 13.98 2.66
C ALA A 477 -5.12 14.59 2.07
N ALA A 478 -4.19 13.76 1.61
CA ALA A 478 -2.93 14.18 1.01
C ALA A 478 -3.02 14.20 -0.53
N ILE A 479 -2.40 15.21 -1.14
CA ILE A 479 -2.22 15.34 -2.59
C ILE A 479 -0.73 15.54 -2.85
N THR A 480 -0.10 14.57 -3.50
CA THR A 480 1.31 14.65 -3.88
C THR A 480 1.45 15.22 -5.28
N VAL A 481 2.07 16.39 -5.39
CA VAL A 481 2.41 17.02 -6.65
C VAL A 481 3.84 16.65 -7.03
N LYS A 482 4.02 16.06 -8.21
CA LYS A 482 5.31 15.71 -8.78
C LYS A 482 5.56 16.59 -10.01
N VAL A 483 6.64 17.36 -10.00
CA VAL A 483 7.11 18.13 -11.15
C VAL A 483 8.32 17.40 -11.73
N THR A 484 8.19 16.89 -12.95
CA THR A 484 9.27 16.24 -13.69
C THR A 484 9.92 17.20 -14.68
N TYR A 485 11.20 16.96 -14.97
CA TYR A 485 11.90 17.66 -16.04
C TYR A 485 12.34 16.63 -17.08
N THR A 486 11.71 16.66 -18.24
CA THR A 486 12.09 15.85 -19.40
C THR A 486 12.82 16.72 -20.41
N TYR A 487 14.13 16.50 -20.59
CA TYR A 487 14.92 17.23 -21.57
C TYR A 487 14.54 16.81 -23.00
N LYS A 488 14.35 17.76 -23.93
CA LYS A 488 13.97 17.44 -25.31
C LYS A 488 15.19 17.46 -26.21
N ILE A 489 15.49 16.31 -26.82
CA ILE A 489 16.54 16.18 -27.82
C ILE A 489 15.85 16.15 -29.17
N TYR A 490 15.96 17.25 -29.91
CA TYR A 490 15.21 17.41 -31.15
C TYR A 490 15.92 16.76 -32.35
N ASN A 491 15.11 16.23 -33.26
CA ASN A 491 15.58 15.65 -34.51
C ASN A 491 16.05 16.73 -35.52
N THR A 492 17.20 16.53 -36.15
CA THR A 492 17.76 17.37 -37.22
C THR A 492 17.81 16.63 -38.56
N ASN A 493 17.69 17.38 -39.66
CA ASN A 493 17.86 16.89 -41.03
C ASN A 493 19.20 17.30 -41.64
N ILE A 494 19.97 18.13 -40.95
CA ILE A 494 21.30 18.57 -41.35
C ILE A 494 22.24 18.17 -40.22
N ALA A 495 23.17 17.27 -40.51
CA ALA A 495 24.21 16.89 -39.56
C ALA A 495 25.11 18.10 -39.28
N PRO A 496 25.37 18.45 -38.00
CA PRO A 496 26.39 19.42 -37.64
C PRO A 496 27.76 18.99 -38.15
N THR A 497 28.59 19.97 -38.49
CA THR A 497 29.99 19.73 -38.83
C THR A 497 30.78 19.59 -37.54
N ILE A 498 31.54 18.51 -37.40
CA ILE A 498 32.36 18.27 -36.21
C ILE A 498 33.75 18.86 -36.45
N ASP A 499 33.88 20.17 -36.26
CA ASP A 499 35.13 20.91 -36.51
C ASP A 499 35.52 21.88 -35.39
N GLY A 500 34.70 22.00 -34.34
CA GLY A 500 34.92 22.89 -33.21
C GLY A 500 34.47 24.34 -33.47
N VAL A 501 33.77 24.60 -34.58
CA VAL A 501 33.12 25.86 -34.89
C VAL A 501 31.61 25.69 -34.77
N VAL A 502 30.99 26.40 -33.82
CA VAL A 502 29.56 26.27 -33.53
C VAL A 502 28.69 26.62 -34.75
N ASP A 503 28.05 25.60 -35.33
CA ASP A 503 27.06 25.75 -36.40
C ASP A 503 25.84 26.59 -36.00
N GLU A 504 25.23 27.30 -36.96
CA GLU A 504 24.03 28.12 -36.73
C GLU A 504 22.85 27.32 -36.16
N LEU A 505 22.72 26.05 -36.53
CA LEU A 505 21.65 25.16 -36.07
C LEU A 505 21.62 25.01 -34.54
N TRP A 506 22.77 25.11 -33.86
CA TRP A 506 22.85 25.03 -32.41
C TRP A 506 22.25 26.25 -31.72
N ASN A 507 22.15 27.39 -32.42
CA ASN A 507 21.59 28.63 -31.89
C ASN A 507 20.06 28.66 -31.90
N ASP A 508 19.40 27.59 -32.36
CA ASP A 508 17.95 27.56 -32.32
C ASP A 508 17.42 27.57 -30.88
N PRO A 509 16.46 28.46 -30.54
CA PRO A 509 15.90 28.55 -29.19
C PRO A 509 15.26 27.27 -28.67
N ILE A 510 14.81 26.34 -29.53
CA ILE A 510 14.23 25.06 -29.09
C ILE A 510 15.32 24.07 -28.65
N VAL A 511 16.56 24.22 -29.15
CA VAL A 511 17.71 23.41 -28.73
C VAL A 511 18.28 24.00 -27.45
N ALA A 512 17.55 23.78 -26.35
CA ALA A 512 17.92 24.29 -25.04
C ALA A 512 19.21 23.61 -24.53
N PRO A 513 20.12 24.34 -23.88
CA PRO A 513 21.28 23.75 -23.24
C PRO A 513 20.90 23.05 -21.92
N ILE A 514 21.64 22.00 -21.58
CA ILE A 514 21.75 21.45 -20.22
C ILE A 514 23.01 22.00 -19.56
N THR A 515 22.88 22.66 -18.41
CA THR A 515 24.01 23.27 -17.69
C THR A 515 24.43 22.38 -16.53
N ALA A 516 25.72 22.10 -16.41
CA ALA A 516 26.26 21.34 -15.30
C ALA A 516 26.40 22.27 -14.08
N THR A 517 25.54 22.10 -13.07
CA THR A 517 25.47 22.99 -11.90
C THR A 517 25.69 22.25 -10.57
N LYS A 518 25.74 20.92 -10.58
CA LYS A 518 25.88 20.10 -9.38
C LYS A 518 27.35 19.72 -9.20
N THR A 519 27.98 20.23 -8.15
CA THR A 519 29.35 19.83 -7.79
C THR A 519 29.34 18.42 -7.20
N LEU A 520 30.03 17.50 -7.85
CA LEU A 520 30.19 16.12 -7.41
C LEU A 520 31.51 15.88 -6.69
N VAL A 521 32.58 16.53 -7.16
CA VAL A 521 33.95 16.42 -6.63
C VAL A 521 34.56 17.83 -6.57
N GLY A 522 35.42 18.07 -5.58
CA GLY A 522 36.18 19.31 -5.46
C GLY A 522 35.38 20.52 -4.97
N THR A 523 36.01 21.69 -5.02
CA THR A 523 35.39 23.00 -4.70
C THR A 523 35.57 23.93 -5.88
N ILE A 524 34.46 24.45 -6.42
CA ILE A 524 34.45 25.39 -7.55
C ILE A 524 34.26 26.78 -6.99
N SER A 525 35.29 27.61 -7.12
CA SER A 525 35.36 28.94 -6.53
C SER A 525 34.44 29.95 -7.21
N ASN A 526 34.26 29.86 -8.53
CA ASN A 526 33.38 30.70 -9.34
C ASN A 526 33.16 30.12 -10.75
N SER A 527 32.37 30.78 -11.61
CA SER A 527 32.06 30.27 -12.96
C SER A 527 33.25 30.29 -13.94
N ASN A 528 34.27 31.10 -13.69
CA ASN A 528 35.50 31.11 -14.50
C ASN A 528 36.47 30.02 -14.06
N ASP A 529 36.27 29.47 -12.86
CA ASP A 529 37.00 28.32 -12.34
C ASP A 529 36.58 27.08 -13.12
N LEU A 530 35.29 26.73 -13.02
CA LEU A 530 34.70 25.69 -13.85
C LEU A 530 33.22 25.94 -14.04
N SER A 531 32.77 26.03 -15.29
CA SER A 531 31.35 25.96 -15.64
C SER A 531 31.17 25.45 -17.06
N GLY A 532 30.00 24.91 -17.38
CA GLY A 532 29.75 24.52 -18.75
C GLY A 532 28.34 24.03 -19.01
N SER A 533 28.04 23.90 -20.29
CA SER A 533 26.75 23.43 -20.76
C SER A 533 26.89 22.60 -22.02
N ALA A 534 25.91 21.73 -22.27
CA ALA A 534 25.83 20.93 -23.48
C ALA A 534 24.49 21.13 -24.20
N LYS A 535 24.50 20.96 -25.51
CA LYS A 535 23.33 20.83 -26.37
C LYS A 535 23.39 19.49 -27.09
N ILE A 536 22.21 18.89 -27.31
CA ILE A 536 22.10 17.57 -27.92
C ILE A 536 21.03 17.60 -29.01
N MET A 537 21.32 16.99 -30.15
CA MET A 537 20.34 16.69 -31.20
C MET A 537 20.54 15.26 -31.70
N TRP A 538 19.63 14.80 -32.55
CA TRP A 538 19.75 13.50 -33.18
C TRP A 538 19.26 13.47 -34.63
N ASP A 539 19.73 12.52 -35.42
CA ASP A 539 19.11 12.09 -36.67
C ASP A 539 18.97 10.56 -36.69
N ASN A 540 18.53 9.98 -37.81
CA ASN A 540 18.34 8.52 -37.89
C ASN A 540 19.65 7.70 -37.81
N THR A 541 20.82 8.35 -37.81
CA THR A 541 22.14 7.73 -37.86
C THR A 541 22.95 8.02 -36.60
N ASN A 542 22.92 9.25 -36.08
CA ASN A 542 23.75 9.70 -34.98
C ASN A 542 23.01 10.55 -33.93
N VAL A 543 23.59 10.60 -32.73
CA VAL A 543 23.42 11.66 -31.74
C VAL A 543 24.55 12.67 -31.92
N TYR A 544 24.21 13.96 -31.85
CA TYR A 544 25.15 15.07 -31.96
C TYR A 544 25.23 15.83 -30.65
N LEU A 545 26.44 16.20 -30.25
CA LEU A 545 26.74 16.88 -29.00
C LEU A 545 27.53 18.16 -29.28
N LEU A 546 27.20 19.22 -28.56
CA LEU A 546 28.01 20.44 -28.45
C LEU A 546 28.14 20.77 -26.97
N ALA A 547 29.34 20.67 -26.40
CA ALA A 547 29.67 21.13 -25.06
C ALA A 547 30.51 22.41 -25.14
N VAL A 548 30.15 23.40 -24.33
CA VAL A 548 30.89 24.65 -24.16
C VAL A 548 31.30 24.73 -22.70
N VAL A 549 32.60 24.69 -22.43
CA VAL A 549 33.20 24.69 -21.10
C VAL A 549 34.00 25.97 -20.91
N THR A 550 33.80 26.61 -19.76
CA THR A 550 34.62 27.69 -19.22
C THR A 550 35.49 27.10 -18.13
N ASP A 551 36.80 27.30 -18.26
CA ASP A 551 37.82 26.74 -17.40
C ASP A 551 39.11 27.58 -17.54
N ASN A 552 39.68 27.95 -16.39
CA ASN A 552 40.87 28.78 -16.26
C ASN A 552 42.19 28.02 -16.42
N VAL A 553 42.26 26.71 -16.18
CA VAL A 553 43.47 25.89 -16.32
C VAL A 553 43.12 24.57 -17.02
N LYS A 554 43.53 24.48 -18.28
CA LYS A 554 43.35 23.27 -19.10
C LYS A 554 44.59 22.38 -19.02
N THR A 555 44.39 21.12 -18.68
CA THR A 555 45.40 20.07 -18.53
C THR A 555 45.05 18.86 -19.40
N ASN A 556 46.08 18.19 -19.91
CA ASN A 556 45.99 16.92 -20.62
C ASN A 556 47.35 16.22 -20.47
N ASP A 557 47.51 15.49 -19.38
CA ASP A 557 48.74 14.77 -19.07
C ASP A 557 48.53 13.32 -18.61
N SER A 558 47.29 12.91 -18.37
CA SER A 558 46.92 11.52 -18.10
C SER A 558 46.65 10.72 -19.38
N PRO A 559 46.96 9.40 -19.40
CA PRO A 559 46.45 8.50 -20.43
C PRO A 559 44.93 8.26 -20.34
N ASN A 560 44.29 8.67 -19.25
CA ASN A 560 42.86 8.50 -19.01
C ASN A 560 42.15 9.85 -19.04
N SER A 561 41.39 10.12 -20.09
CA SER A 561 40.67 11.40 -20.26
C SER A 561 39.72 11.77 -19.11
N TYR A 562 39.28 10.83 -18.26
CA TYR A 562 38.44 11.17 -17.10
C TYR A 562 39.22 11.77 -15.92
N GLU A 563 40.55 11.66 -15.96
CA GLU A 563 41.48 12.27 -15.00
C GLU A 563 41.90 13.68 -15.44
N ASP A 564 41.79 14.01 -16.72
CA ASP A 564 42.09 15.35 -17.27
C ASP A 564 40.81 16.19 -17.48
N ASP A 565 40.98 17.38 -18.06
CA ASP A 565 39.90 18.22 -18.59
C ASP A 565 39.13 17.50 -19.69
N ALA A 566 37.88 17.18 -19.38
CA ALA A 566 37.05 16.40 -20.29
C ALA A 566 35.57 16.62 -20.02
N VAL A 567 34.76 16.23 -21.01
CA VAL A 567 33.32 16.07 -20.83
C VAL A 567 32.91 14.61 -20.92
N GLU A 568 31.95 14.23 -20.09
CA GLU A 568 31.38 12.89 -20.05
C GLU A 568 29.90 12.96 -20.43
N PHE A 569 29.49 12.10 -21.35
CA PHE A 569 28.10 11.90 -21.71
C PHE A 569 27.67 10.48 -21.40
N TYR A 570 26.59 10.39 -20.64
CA TYR A 570 25.99 9.14 -20.18
C TYR A 570 24.70 8.89 -20.94
N PHE A 571 24.46 7.63 -21.31
CA PHE A 571 23.27 7.20 -22.02
C PHE A 571 22.74 5.91 -21.41
N ASP A 572 21.44 5.89 -21.16
CA ASP A 572 20.60 4.71 -20.90
C ASP A 572 19.49 4.71 -21.95
N ILE A 573 19.66 3.96 -23.04
CA ILE A 573 18.79 4.09 -24.22
C ILE A 573 17.36 3.56 -24.01
N ASN A 574 17.15 2.65 -23.05
CA ASN A 574 15.80 2.15 -22.74
C ASN A 574 15.15 2.91 -21.57
N ASN A 575 15.89 3.80 -20.90
CA ASN A 575 15.46 4.58 -19.75
C ASN A 575 14.86 3.73 -18.62
N ASP A 576 15.39 2.51 -18.43
CA ASP A 576 14.93 1.59 -17.38
C ASP A 576 15.38 2.01 -15.98
N LYS A 577 16.35 2.95 -15.90
CA LYS A 577 16.88 3.50 -14.63
C LYS A 577 17.38 2.40 -13.69
N ALA A 578 17.94 1.32 -14.24
CA ALA A 578 18.55 0.27 -13.45
C ALA A 578 19.67 0.84 -12.56
N THR A 579 19.97 0.17 -11.45
CA THR A 579 21.05 0.60 -10.53
C THR A 579 22.43 0.09 -10.95
N THR A 580 22.53 -0.54 -12.12
CA THR A 580 23.74 -1.14 -12.68
C THR A 580 23.65 -1.12 -14.20
N TYR A 581 24.78 -0.93 -14.89
CA TYR A 581 24.82 -0.88 -16.36
C TYR A 581 24.33 -2.19 -17.00
N GLY A 582 23.35 -2.05 -17.89
CA GLY A 582 22.86 -3.05 -18.83
C GLY A 582 23.45 -2.91 -20.23
N ALA A 583 22.86 -3.65 -21.18
CA ALA A 583 23.35 -3.73 -22.56
C ALA A 583 23.19 -2.42 -23.36
N ASN A 584 22.34 -1.51 -22.91
CA ASN A 584 22.06 -0.23 -23.55
C ASN A 584 22.59 0.98 -22.77
N ASP A 585 23.45 0.73 -21.78
CA ASP A 585 24.03 1.77 -20.93
C ASP A 585 25.50 1.98 -21.28
N VAL A 586 25.88 3.24 -21.45
CA VAL A 586 27.23 3.63 -21.86
C VAL A 586 27.57 5.02 -21.39
N GLN A 587 28.85 5.20 -21.09
CA GLN A 587 29.50 6.49 -20.90
C GLN A 587 30.54 6.68 -22.00
N TYR A 588 30.52 7.86 -22.63
CA TYR A 588 31.59 8.35 -23.50
C TYR A 588 32.27 9.55 -22.88
N THR A 589 33.60 9.54 -22.86
CA THR A 589 34.42 10.66 -22.38
C THR A 589 35.19 11.26 -23.55
N PHE A 590 35.13 12.58 -23.67
CA PHE A 590 35.83 13.36 -24.70
C PHE A 590 36.76 14.34 -23.98
N GLY A 591 38.07 14.08 -24.06
CA GLY A 591 39.09 14.92 -23.43
C GLY A 591 39.48 16.13 -24.26
N TRP A 592 39.85 17.21 -23.59
CA TRP A 592 40.44 18.38 -24.22
C TRP A 592 41.82 18.01 -24.79
N ASN A 593 42.05 18.32 -26.07
CA ASN A 593 43.32 18.06 -26.77
C ASN A 593 43.77 16.57 -26.89
N ASP A 594 42.86 15.62 -26.67
CA ASP A 594 43.11 14.16 -26.79
C ASP A 594 43.13 13.61 -28.23
N GLY A 595 43.04 14.49 -29.22
CA GLY A 595 42.95 14.11 -30.62
C GLY A 595 41.63 13.38 -30.93
N ALA A 596 41.71 12.08 -31.22
CA ALA A 596 40.56 11.25 -31.59
C ALA A 596 40.28 10.13 -30.57
N VAL A 597 40.87 10.21 -29.37
CA VAL A 597 40.69 9.21 -28.31
C VAL A 597 39.34 9.41 -27.62
N VAL A 598 38.54 8.35 -27.52
CA VAL A 598 37.23 8.37 -26.85
C VAL A 598 37.24 7.38 -25.70
N GLY A 599 37.13 7.89 -24.46
CA GLY A 599 36.95 7.05 -23.28
C GLY A 599 35.60 6.34 -23.32
N THR A 600 35.55 5.07 -22.89
CA THR A 600 34.34 4.24 -23.01
C THR A 600 34.12 3.37 -21.77
N LEU A 601 32.95 3.50 -21.14
CA LEU A 601 32.47 2.57 -20.12
C LEU A 601 31.08 2.01 -20.47
N PRO A 602 30.78 0.75 -20.16
CA PRO A 602 31.67 -0.23 -19.56
C PRO A 602 32.74 -0.70 -20.56
N SER A 603 33.83 -1.28 -20.06
CA SER A 603 34.92 -1.78 -20.91
C SER A 603 34.40 -2.76 -21.99
N GLY A 604 34.90 -2.62 -23.23
CA GLY A 604 34.48 -3.41 -24.38
C GLY A 604 33.37 -2.78 -25.22
N ARG A 605 32.85 -1.60 -24.85
CA ARG A 605 31.98 -0.79 -25.72
C ARG A 605 32.71 -0.32 -26.98
N SER A 606 31.99 -0.30 -28.09
CA SER A 606 32.52 0.21 -29.36
C SER A 606 32.49 1.74 -29.37
N SER A 607 33.59 2.35 -29.83
CA SER A 607 33.68 3.75 -30.23
C SER A 607 33.80 3.92 -31.75
N ALA A 608 33.57 2.85 -32.51
CA ALA A 608 33.75 2.87 -33.97
C ALA A 608 32.76 3.82 -34.64
N GLY A 609 33.29 4.77 -35.41
CA GLY A 609 32.51 5.79 -36.11
C GLY A 609 32.14 7.00 -35.26
N ILE A 610 32.53 7.05 -33.99
CA ILE A 610 32.45 8.29 -33.21
C ILE A 610 33.52 9.25 -33.73
N VAL A 611 33.12 10.49 -33.99
CA VAL A 611 33.99 11.59 -34.39
C VAL A 611 33.79 12.72 -33.40
N TYR A 612 34.86 13.29 -32.86
CA TYR A 612 34.78 14.49 -32.03
C TYR A 612 35.91 15.46 -32.36
N SER A 613 35.68 16.74 -32.05
CA SER A 613 36.65 17.82 -32.13
C SER A 613 36.70 18.53 -30.78
N SER A 614 37.89 18.96 -30.36
CA SER A 614 38.09 19.80 -29.18
C SER A 614 38.90 21.03 -29.58
N VAL A 615 38.36 22.22 -29.30
CA VAL A 615 38.97 23.50 -29.68
C VAL A 615 39.00 24.44 -28.49
N SER A 616 40.17 24.99 -28.20
CA SER A 616 40.34 26.01 -27.17
C SER A 616 39.62 27.31 -27.53
N THR A 617 38.96 27.90 -26.53
CA THR A 617 38.39 29.25 -26.61
C THR A 617 39.19 30.20 -25.72
N THR A 618 38.84 31.49 -25.73
CA THR A 618 39.48 32.48 -24.85
C THR A 618 39.32 32.13 -23.36
N ASP A 619 38.17 31.56 -22.99
CA ASP A 619 37.78 31.37 -21.59
C ASP A 619 37.65 29.87 -21.21
N GLY A 620 38.03 28.93 -22.09
CA GLY A 620 37.88 27.50 -21.85
C GLY A 620 38.07 26.68 -23.13
N TYR A 621 37.11 25.81 -23.46
CA TYR A 621 37.12 24.96 -24.66
C TYR A 621 35.72 24.55 -25.14
N ILE A 622 35.63 24.13 -26.40
CA ILE A 622 34.44 23.57 -27.04
C ILE A 622 34.71 22.14 -27.42
N ILE A 623 33.73 21.26 -27.20
CA ILE A 623 33.73 19.89 -27.72
C ILE A 623 32.49 19.69 -28.59
N GLU A 624 32.69 19.20 -29.81
CA GLU A 624 31.62 18.72 -30.68
C GLU A 624 31.82 17.23 -30.93
N ALA A 625 30.75 16.44 -30.91
CA ALA A 625 30.82 15.01 -31.19
C ALA A 625 29.63 14.51 -32.01
N SER A 626 29.90 13.53 -32.88
CA SER A 626 28.91 12.71 -33.58
C SER A 626 29.05 11.26 -33.12
N ILE A 627 27.98 10.70 -32.55
CA ILE A 627 27.94 9.36 -31.97
C ILE A 627 26.92 8.50 -32.74
N PRO A 628 27.34 7.43 -33.44
CA PRO A 628 26.41 6.55 -34.14
C PRO A 628 25.47 5.80 -33.18
N TRP A 629 24.18 5.69 -33.53
CA TRP A 629 23.21 4.90 -32.74
C TRP A 629 23.61 3.43 -32.57
N SER A 630 24.41 2.90 -33.50
CA SER A 630 24.96 1.55 -33.42
C SER A 630 25.89 1.35 -32.22
N THR A 631 26.60 2.39 -31.76
CA THR A 631 27.49 2.27 -30.59
C THR A 631 26.69 2.33 -29.28
N LEU A 632 25.55 3.04 -29.31
CA LEU A 632 24.57 3.13 -28.22
C LEU A 632 23.68 1.86 -28.09
N GLN A 633 23.80 0.90 -29.01
CA GLN A 633 22.94 -0.30 -29.10
C GLN A 633 21.44 0.02 -29.11
N GLY A 634 21.09 1.14 -29.75
CA GLY A 634 19.73 1.65 -29.87
C GLY A 634 19.27 1.82 -31.31
N THR A 635 17.97 1.91 -31.50
CA THR A 635 17.39 2.48 -32.73
C THR A 635 16.54 3.66 -32.30
N PRO A 636 16.82 4.88 -32.79
CA PRO A 636 16.08 6.05 -32.34
C PRO A 636 14.63 5.98 -32.82
N ALA A 637 13.72 6.31 -31.91
CA ALA A 637 12.31 6.48 -32.23
C ALA A 637 11.81 7.80 -31.66
N LYS A 638 10.89 8.45 -32.39
CA LYS A 638 10.15 9.60 -31.88
C LYS A 638 9.46 9.25 -30.57
N ASP A 639 9.49 10.19 -29.63
CA ASP A 639 8.91 10.11 -28.30
C ASP A 639 9.55 9.03 -27.40
N GLN A 640 10.68 8.45 -27.84
CA GLN A 640 11.48 7.54 -27.04
C GLN A 640 12.09 8.30 -25.87
N LEU A 641 11.86 7.78 -24.66
CA LEU A 641 12.58 8.22 -23.48
C LEU A 641 13.97 7.57 -23.45
N ILE A 642 14.97 8.38 -23.11
CA ILE A 642 16.34 7.92 -22.86
C ILE A 642 16.83 8.54 -21.55
N GLY A 643 17.60 7.79 -20.78
CA GLY A 643 18.36 8.34 -19.67
C GLY A 643 19.61 9.02 -20.19
N ILE A 644 19.88 10.23 -19.72
CA ILE A 644 21.12 10.94 -20.05
C ILE A 644 21.73 11.61 -18.83
N ASP A 645 23.04 11.83 -18.85
CA ASP A 645 23.68 12.83 -18.02
C ASP A 645 24.85 13.48 -18.76
N PHE A 646 25.22 14.68 -18.33
CA PHE A 646 26.35 15.44 -18.83
C PHE A 646 27.20 15.87 -17.64
N MET A 647 28.50 15.56 -17.71
CA MET A 647 29.45 15.92 -16.67
C MET A 647 30.71 16.55 -17.25
N ILE A 648 31.41 17.33 -16.43
CA ILE A 648 32.66 17.99 -16.76
C ILE A 648 33.68 17.59 -15.70
N ASN A 649 34.82 17.08 -16.13
CA ASN A 649 36.02 16.81 -15.35
C ASN A 649 37.01 17.97 -15.55
N ASP A 650 37.80 18.25 -14.52
CA ASP A 650 38.67 19.41 -14.42
C ASP A 650 39.91 19.05 -13.60
N ASP A 651 41.09 19.38 -14.15
CA ASP A 651 42.42 19.14 -13.56
C ASP A 651 43.25 20.42 -13.60
N ASP A 652 43.36 21.08 -12.44
CA ASP A 652 44.07 22.36 -12.31
C ASP A 652 45.56 22.17 -12.00
N ASP A 653 45.96 20.99 -11.48
CA ASP A 653 47.25 20.79 -10.84
C ASP A 653 48.15 19.72 -11.49
N GLY A 654 47.63 19.00 -12.49
CA GLY A 654 48.33 17.95 -13.23
C GLY A 654 48.54 16.68 -12.44
N SER A 655 47.75 16.46 -11.38
CA SER A 655 47.77 15.22 -10.58
C SER A 655 46.47 14.41 -10.70
N GLY A 656 45.70 14.68 -11.75
CA GLY A 656 44.42 14.07 -12.06
C GLY A 656 43.23 14.86 -11.51
N ARG A 657 42.02 14.41 -11.83
CA ARG A 657 40.77 15.18 -11.62
C ARG A 657 40.58 15.71 -10.20
N ASP A 658 40.58 17.04 -10.11
CA ASP A 658 40.33 17.81 -8.88
C ASP A 658 38.85 18.10 -8.68
N LYS A 659 38.14 18.44 -9.76
CA LYS A 659 36.75 18.90 -9.70
C LYS A 659 35.88 18.15 -10.69
N LYS A 660 34.59 18.07 -10.36
CA LYS A 660 33.59 17.47 -11.24
C LYS A 660 32.24 18.15 -11.11
N LEU A 661 31.66 18.53 -12.25
CA LEU A 661 30.30 19.05 -12.36
C LEU A 661 29.38 18.06 -13.04
N SER A 662 28.11 18.04 -12.65
CA SER A 662 27.04 17.27 -13.30
C SER A 662 25.81 18.14 -13.57
N TRP A 663 25.10 17.80 -14.64
CA TRP A 663 23.76 18.32 -14.91
C TRP A 663 22.70 17.67 -14.01
N ASN A 664 22.62 16.34 -13.94
CA ASN A 664 21.55 15.65 -13.23
C ASN A 664 21.97 14.84 -11.99
N ALA A 665 23.03 14.02 -12.05
CA ALA A 665 23.42 13.23 -10.88
C ALA A 665 23.73 14.12 -9.67
N GLY A 666 23.35 13.64 -8.48
CA GLY A 666 23.65 14.31 -7.21
C GLY A 666 24.91 13.78 -6.52
N GLU A 667 25.52 12.72 -7.07
CA GLU A 667 26.67 12.01 -6.52
C GLU A 667 27.52 11.40 -7.65
N ASP A 668 28.84 11.22 -7.44
CA ASP A 668 29.79 10.68 -8.42
C ASP A 668 29.74 9.14 -8.50
N ASN A 669 28.56 8.60 -8.85
CA ASN A 669 28.34 7.16 -9.01
C ASN A 669 27.68 6.79 -10.35
N ALA A 670 27.36 7.79 -11.18
CA ALA A 670 26.67 7.63 -12.46
C ALA A 670 27.48 6.78 -13.48
N TRP A 671 28.79 6.66 -13.31
CA TRP A 671 29.67 5.79 -14.10
C TRP A 671 29.37 4.29 -13.98
N GLN A 672 28.52 3.89 -13.03
CA GLN A 672 28.04 2.52 -12.89
C GLN A 672 26.54 2.40 -12.54
N ASP A 673 25.86 3.51 -12.20
CA ASP A 673 24.47 3.53 -11.75
C ASP A 673 23.58 4.46 -12.62
N PRO A 674 22.88 3.90 -13.65
CA PRO A 674 21.99 4.63 -14.54
C PRO A 674 20.76 5.23 -13.85
N SER A 675 20.41 4.79 -12.64
CA SER A 675 19.29 5.34 -11.88
C SER A 675 19.49 6.82 -11.52
N LEU A 676 20.74 7.29 -11.55
CA LEU A 676 21.14 8.68 -11.33
C LEU A 676 21.01 9.58 -12.57
N PHE A 677 20.79 9.00 -13.76
CA PHE A 677 20.68 9.76 -15.00
C PHE A 677 19.37 10.57 -15.04
N GLY A 678 19.42 11.74 -15.66
CA GLY A 678 18.23 12.53 -16.00
C GLY A 678 17.40 11.84 -17.09
N THR A 679 16.21 12.34 -17.38
CA THR A 679 15.36 11.79 -18.45
C THR A 679 15.30 12.78 -19.60
N ALA A 680 15.51 12.27 -20.82
CA ALA A 680 15.31 12.99 -22.05
C ALA A 680 14.31 12.26 -22.95
N ILE A 681 13.72 13.00 -23.90
CA ILE A 681 12.83 12.48 -24.93
C ILE A 681 13.34 12.85 -26.31
N LEU A 682 13.35 11.88 -27.23
CA LEU A 682 13.65 12.11 -28.63
C LEU A 682 12.46 12.79 -29.31
N ALA A 683 12.53 14.12 -29.43
CA ALA A 683 11.47 14.94 -29.95
C ALA A 683 11.54 15.06 -31.48
N GLU A 684 10.37 15.20 -32.10
CA GLU A 684 10.23 15.35 -33.55
C GLU A 684 10.67 16.73 -34.04
N ARG A 685 10.91 16.78 -35.35
CA ARG A 685 11.67 17.76 -36.12
C ARG A 685 11.67 19.24 -35.69
N ILE A 686 12.89 19.78 -35.77
CA ILE A 686 13.31 21.16 -36.03
C ILE A 686 12.92 21.60 -37.48
N ILE A 687 11.89 22.44 -37.67
CA ILE A 687 11.78 23.28 -38.90
C ILE A 687 12.30 24.66 -38.52
N THR A 688 13.61 24.87 -38.64
CA THR A 688 14.21 26.13 -38.19
C THR A 688 14.52 27.11 -39.30
N ASN A 689 14.34 26.72 -40.57
CA ASN A 689 14.08 27.62 -41.70
C ASN A 689 13.64 26.79 -42.94
N ILE A 690 12.59 27.25 -43.64
CA ILE A 690 12.62 27.16 -45.11
C ILE A 690 13.60 28.24 -45.52
N GLY A 691 14.67 27.90 -46.25
CA GLY A 691 15.73 28.84 -46.61
C GLY A 691 15.17 30.22 -47.00
N ARG A 692 15.57 31.26 -46.26
CA ARG A 692 15.22 32.66 -46.53
C ARG A 692 15.88 33.12 -47.84
N ASN A 693 15.34 32.73 -48.98
CA ASN A 693 15.78 33.29 -50.26
C ASN A 693 14.64 33.83 -51.14
N ASN A 694 13.36 33.61 -50.79
CA ASN A 694 12.23 33.98 -51.65
C ASN A 694 11.00 34.54 -50.90
N GLN A 695 11.19 35.30 -49.81
CA GLN A 695 10.06 35.98 -49.13
C GLN A 695 9.78 37.36 -49.77
N LEU A 696 8.50 37.67 -49.99
CA LEU A 696 8.09 39.03 -50.36
C LEU A 696 7.98 39.90 -49.09
N THR A 697 8.63 41.06 -49.10
CA THR A 697 8.40 42.10 -48.09
C THR A 697 7.13 42.86 -48.47
N ILE A 698 6.05 42.62 -47.73
CA ILE A 698 4.76 43.29 -47.94
C ILE A 698 4.23 43.85 -46.63
N ASP A 699 3.53 44.97 -46.72
CA ASP A 699 2.73 45.53 -45.63
C ASP A 699 1.24 45.43 -46.00
N ILE A 700 0.39 45.21 -44.99
CA ILE A 700 -1.06 45.16 -45.20
C ILE A 700 -1.80 46.21 -44.38
N TYR A 701 -2.75 46.89 -45.01
CA TYR A 701 -3.56 47.91 -44.34
C TYR A 701 -4.94 48.11 -44.99
N PRO A 702 -6.02 48.34 -44.23
CA PRO A 702 -6.10 48.23 -42.79
C PRO A 702 -6.01 46.76 -42.32
N ASN A 703 -5.62 46.55 -41.06
CA ASN A 703 -5.70 45.25 -40.40
C ASN A 703 -5.85 45.51 -38.89
N PRO A 704 -7.07 45.40 -38.30
CA PRO A 704 -8.25 44.71 -38.83
C PRO A 704 -9.02 45.46 -39.94
N ALA A 705 -9.61 44.73 -40.88
CA ALA A 705 -10.33 45.24 -42.06
C ALA A 705 -11.76 44.68 -42.19
N ASP A 706 -12.63 45.39 -42.92
CA ASP A 706 -14.05 45.03 -43.10
C ASP A 706 -14.36 44.55 -44.54
N GLU A 707 -13.83 45.22 -45.56
CA GLU A 707 -14.18 44.96 -46.96
C GLU A 707 -12.98 44.59 -47.85
N PHE A 708 -11.83 45.23 -47.64
CA PHE A 708 -10.61 44.98 -48.43
C PHE A 708 -9.34 45.18 -47.61
N ILE A 709 -8.25 44.61 -48.10
CA ILE A 709 -6.89 44.78 -47.55
C ILE A 709 -5.97 45.25 -48.66
N GLN A 710 -5.34 46.41 -48.48
CA GLN A 710 -4.27 46.86 -49.38
C GLN A 710 -2.99 46.08 -49.08
N VAL A 711 -2.33 45.60 -50.12
CA VAL A 711 -1.02 44.93 -50.09
C VAL A 711 0.00 45.89 -50.69
N GLN A 712 0.85 46.45 -49.83
CA GLN A 712 1.91 47.37 -50.20
C GLN A 712 3.26 46.64 -50.27
N GLY A 713 4.20 47.17 -51.06
CA GLY A 713 5.54 46.57 -51.23
C GLY A 713 5.72 45.73 -52.50
N LEU A 714 4.68 45.62 -53.34
CA LEU A 714 4.74 44.93 -54.64
C LEU A 714 4.44 45.90 -55.79
N GLN A 715 5.12 45.73 -56.93
CA GLN A 715 4.76 46.39 -58.19
C GLN A 715 4.08 45.38 -59.13
N GLY A 716 2.86 45.68 -59.57
CA GLY A 716 2.08 44.85 -60.49
C GLY A 716 1.23 43.75 -59.81
N ASN A 717 0.75 42.81 -60.64
CA ASN A 717 -0.18 41.75 -60.22
C ASN A 717 0.50 40.66 -59.37
N PHE A 718 -0.14 40.25 -58.27
CA PHE A 718 0.24 39.12 -57.43
C PHE A 718 -0.91 38.10 -57.31
N GLU A 719 -0.58 36.85 -56.99
CA GLU A 719 -1.54 35.82 -56.61
C GLU A 719 -1.74 35.82 -55.10
N TYR A 720 -2.94 35.51 -54.63
CA TYR A 720 -3.23 35.41 -53.20
C TYR A 720 -4.08 34.19 -52.86
N SER A 721 -3.99 33.75 -51.61
CA SER A 721 -4.82 32.70 -51.01
C SER A 721 -5.15 33.05 -49.57
N ILE A 722 -6.40 32.84 -49.15
CA ILE A 722 -6.89 33.08 -47.80
C ILE A 722 -7.27 31.74 -47.17
N LEU A 723 -6.70 31.46 -46.00
CA LEU A 723 -6.90 30.23 -45.24
C LEU A 723 -7.63 30.53 -43.92
N ASP A 724 -8.50 29.62 -43.46
CA ASP A 724 -8.99 29.65 -42.08
C ASP A 724 -7.94 29.13 -41.08
N TYR A 725 -8.25 29.19 -39.77
CA TYR A 725 -7.36 28.76 -38.68
C TYR A 725 -6.97 27.26 -38.72
N SER A 726 -7.70 26.44 -39.49
CA SER A 726 -7.39 25.03 -39.69
C SER A 726 -6.49 24.78 -40.91
N GLY A 727 -6.13 25.83 -41.64
CA GLY A 727 -5.35 25.76 -42.88
C GLY A 727 -6.18 25.45 -44.12
N ARG A 728 -7.52 25.47 -44.03
CA ARG A 728 -8.40 25.23 -45.18
C ARG A 728 -8.52 26.49 -46.04
N LEU A 729 -8.35 26.32 -47.35
CA LEU A 729 -8.48 27.38 -48.35
C LEU A 729 -9.92 27.87 -48.46
N LEU A 730 -10.11 29.19 -48.32
CA LEU A 730 -11.41 29.86 -48.43
C LEU A 730 -11.54 30.68 -49.72
N GLN A 731 -10.47 31.35 -50.13
CA GLN A 731 -10.46 32.22 -51.29
C GLN A 731 -9.07 32.21 -51.92
N GLN A 732 -8.99 32.28 -53.24
CA GLN A 732 -7.74 32.53 -53.96
C GLN A 732 -8.01 33.33 -55.22
N GLY A 733 -7.02 34.06 -55.72
CA GLY A 733 -7.16 34.88 -56.91
C GLY A 733 -5.90 35.61 -57.29
N ARG A 734 -6.00 36.50 -58.28
CA ARG A 734 -4.92 37.40 -58.71
C ARG A 734 -5.40 38.84 -58.54
N SER A 735 -4.55 39.71 -58.01
CA SER A 735 -4.90 41.11 -57.77
C SER A 735 -3.72 42.06 -57.94
N GLU A 736 -4.03 43.35 -58.05
CA GLU A 736 -3.08 44.46 -58.06
C GLU A 736 -3.42 45.39 -56.89
N GLY A 737 -2.52 45.48 -55.91
CA GLY A 737 -2.63 46.40 -54.77
C GLY A 737 -3.64 46.05 -53.67
N GLN A 738 -4.75 45.33 -53.93
CA GLN A 738 -5.78 45.09 -52.91
C GLN A 738 -6.44 43.70 -52.97
N VAL A 739 -6.86 43.15 -51.83
CA VAL A 739 -7.58 41.87 -51.73
C VAL A 739 -8.96 42.11 -51.12
N ASP A 740 -10.02 41.73 -51.84
CA ASP A 740 -11.41 41.77 -51.34
C ASP A 740 -11.63 40.66 -50.30
N ILE A 741 -12.11 41.05 -49.12
CA ILE A 741 -12.41 40.16 -47.99
C ILE A 741 -13.86 40.28 -47.53
N SER A 742 -14.71 41.02 -48.25
CA SER A 742 -16.10 41.32 -47.87
C SER A 742 -16.99 40.07 -47.72
N ASN A 743 -16.59 38.95 -48.33
CA ASN A 743 -17.28 37.66 -48.24
C ASN A 743 -16.85 36.80 -47.05
N LEU A 744 -15.84 37.22 -46.29
CA LEU A 744 -15.36 36.51 -45.10
C LEU A 744 -16.16 36.96 -43.87
N LYS A 745 -16.36 36.03 -42.93
CA LYS A 745 -16.98 36.38 -41.63
C LYS A 745 -15.94 37.03 -40.72
N SER A 746 -16.39 37.71 -39.68
CA SER A 746 -15.50 38.21 -38.62
C SER A 746 -14.63 37.07 -38.06
N GLY A 747 -13.31 37.25 -38.04
CA GLY A 747 -12.39 36.18 -37.68
C GLY A 747 -10.93 36.46 -38.02
N ILE A 748 -10.06 35.49 -37.71
CA ILE A 748 -8.63 35.51 -38.02
C ILE A 748 -8.35 34.55 -39.17
N TYR A 749 -7.62 35.05 -40.17
CA TYR A 749 -7.29 34.32 -41.39
C TYR A 749 -5.79 34.43 -41.70
N GLY A 750 -5.26 33.47 -42.45
CA GLY A 750 -3.94 33.58 -43.07
C GLY A 750 -4.06 34.04 -44.51
N LEU A 751 -3.43 35.16 -44.87
CA LEU A 751 -3.30 35.63 -46.25
C LEU A 751 -1.91 35.24 -46.78
N ILE A 752 -1.87 34.39 -47.79
CA ILE A 752 -0.68 34.07 -48.57
C ILE A 752 -0.67 34.96 -49.81
N VAL A 753 0.43 35.64 -50.08
CA VAL A 753 0.66 36.45 -51.29
C VAL A 753 1.85 35.89 -52.04
N GLN A 754 1.72 35.70 -53.35
CA GLN A 754 2.75 35.15 -54.23
C GLN A 754 2.98 36.03 -55.45
N SER A 755 4.23 36.28 -55.81
CA SER A 755 4.61 37.04 -57.00
C SER A 755 6.02 36.63 -57.46
N GLU A 756 6.20 36.44 -58.76
CA GLU A 756 7.50 36.09 -59.38
C GLU A 756 8.25 34.92 -58.70
N GLY A 757 7.51 33.89 -58.27
CA GLY A 757 8.09 32.71 -57.61
C GLY A 757 8.49 32.92 -56.14
N ARG A 758 8.12 34.06 -55.55
CA ARG A 758 8.30 34.41 -54.13
C ARG A 758 6.96 34.42 -53.41
N SER A 759 6.95 34.21 -52.09
CA SER A 759 5.72 34.18 -51.29
C SER A 759 5.87 34.84 -49.92
N SER A 760 4.79 35.40 -49.37
CA SER A 760 4.71 35.87 -47.98
C SER A 760 3.39 35.44 -47.36
N VAL A 761 3.37 35.26 -46.03
CA VAL A 761 2.18 34.89 -45.28
C VAL A 761 1.96 35.91 -44.18
N VAL A 762 0.77 36.50 -44.12
CA VAL A 762 0.42 37.54 -43.16
C VAL A 762 -0.90 37.22 -42.48
N LYS A 763 -0.98 37.49 -41.18
CA LYS A 763 -2.23 37.37 -40.41
C LYS A 763 -3.18 38.50 -40.77
N VAL A 764 -4.41 38.15 -41.11
CA VAL A 764 -5.51 39.07 -41.40
C VAL A 764 -6.58 38.94 -40.32
N VAL A 765 -7.07 40.07 -39.83
CA VAL A 765 -8.22 40.14 -38.91
C VAL A 765 -9.38 40.81 -39.65
N VAL A 766 -10.47 40.06 -39.86
CA VAL A 766 -11.72 40.55 -40.44
C VAL A 766 -12.68 40.90 -39.31
N ARG A 767 -13.30 42.08 -39.37
CA ARG A 767 -14.24 42.56 -38.35
C ARG A 767 -15.69 42.16 -38.60
#